data_AF-A0A3E0HAF1-F1
#
_entry.id   AF-A0A3E0HAF1-F1
#
_cell.length_a   1.000
_cell.length_b   1.000
_cell.length_c   1.000
_cell.angle_alpha   90.00
_cell.angle_beta   90.00
_cell.angle_gamma   90.00
#
_symmetry.space_group_name_H-M   'P 1'
#
loop_
_entity.id
_entity.type
_entity.pdbx_description
1 polymer ?
#
loop_
_entity_poly.entity_id
_entity_poly.type
_entity_poly.pdbx_seq_one_letter_code
_entity_poly.pdbx_strand_id
1 'polypeptide(L)'
;MSALSLRSSSLRLAAAGLSVATLVGLALAAPHGTPSAAAATGGRGATVPFTEYEAEAAGTNGTVIGPSRTAGTLAGEASGRKAVTLSGNGKYVEFTLTTAANAVTLHYSVPDAAGGAAYTTPIEVYVNGSKDRDLTLTNKYSWYYGGYPFTNDPGAGNQHHLYDDVRTMFGSTLPAGAKVKFQLDAASVAVTLDTADFENVGAPIGQPANSLSVTSYGADPSGAADSGGAFVNAIAAAQSQGKVLYVPQGTYTVNQHLTVNNVTMQGAGPWYSVLHGNRVGVFGLGEPNSCGQGGNSGVSSNVKLYDFAIMGEVTERNDCDQVNGIGGALGGGSVVSDLWIQHVKVGLWLDGPFDGLTVSNNRILDTTADGLNLHDGISHVTVTNNFLRNLGDDGLAMWSEINADHDNTFSFNTVELPMLANNIAIYGGHDNSVTDNVVTDTQTQGGGIHVANRFNAVHVSGTTTLARNTTLRAGVLDPNWQFGVGAIWFDAQQGALDGTVNVTDSNLLDSSYEAIQTVEGSTVSNVHFSNDTIDGTGTFVLQLQAGGSASFANVTAAHVGAPNPIYSCLGNGFTITDNGGNAGWYPSTPYCGGWPPPVYTYPGGGNPPPTTTTTTTTTTTTTAPPSGNLALGKAMSASSYTQVYGPGNANDNNTGSYWESANNAFPQWLQVDLGSSTSVRRIVLTLPPSSAWGARTQTLSVLGSNDGGSFSTLVGSAGYRFDPNTGNTVTISVPQTSQRFLRLNFTGNDGWPAGQVSEFQVYSS
;
A
#
# COMPACT_ATOMS: atom_id res chain seq x y z
N MET A 1 -81.24 -0.41 -8.73
CA MET A 1 -81.66 -1.65 -9.41
C MET A 1 -80.43 -2.54 -9.46
N SER A 2 -80.20 -3.36 -8.45
CA SER A 2 -80.71 -4.76 -8.36
C SER A 2 -80.03 -5.64 -9.42
N ALA A 3 -79.36 -6.75 -9.13
CA ALA A 3 -79.20 -7.50 -7.90
C ALA A 3 -78.20 -8.66 -8.11
N LEU A 4 -77.58 -9.09 -7.00
CA LEU A 4 -77.40 -10.48 -6.51
C LEU A 4 -76.99 -11.61 -7.49
N SER A 5 -75.94 -12.41 -7.27
CA SER A 5 -75.58 -13.29 -6.13
C SER A 5 -75.94 -14.77 -6.34
N LEU A 6 -75.09 -15.61 -5.74
CA LEU A 6 -75.29 -16.98 -5.21
C LEU A 6 -74.69 -18.20 -5.96
N ARG A 7 -73.57 -18.65 -5.37
CA ARG A 7 -73.34 -19.95 -4.68
C ARG A 7 -73.11 -21.26 -5.45
N SER A 8 -72.05 -21.93 -4.98
CA SER A 8 -71.97 -23.31 -4.46
C SER A 8 -71.30 -24.41 -5.29
N SER A 9 -70.14 -24.84 -4.75
CA SER A 9 -69.83 -26.23 -4.36
C SER A 9 -69.23 -27.22 -5.38
N SER A 10 -67.96 -27.54 -5.08
CA SER A 10 -67.41 -28.90 -4.91
C SER A 10 -66.95 -29.73 -6.12
N LEU A 11 -65.62 -29.76 -6.26
CA LEU A 11 -64.72 -30.89 -6.52
C LEU A 11 -65.22 -32.08 -7.36
N ARG A 12 -64.44 -32.40 -8.42
CA ARG A 12 -63.53 -33.57 -8.42
C ARG A 12 -62.58 -33.56 -9.64
N LEU A 13 -61.29 -33.65 -9.30
CA LEU A 13 -60.16 -34.31 -9.97
C LEU A 13 -60.22 -34.59 -11.48
N ALA A 14 -59.30 -33.99 -12.24
CA ALA A 14 -58.78 -34.56 -13.48
C ALA A 14 -57.29 -34.24 -13.61
N ALA A 15 -56.49 -35.28 -13.74
CA ALA A 15 -55.07 -35.23 -14.07
C ALA A 15 -54.90 -34.73 -15.51
N ALA A 16 -53.98 -33.78 -15.72
CA ALA A 16 -53.59 -33.31 -17.03
C ALA A 16 -52.10 -33.60 -17.28
N GLY A 17 -51.85 -34.34 -18.35
CA GLY A 17 -50.54 -34.70 -18.86
C GLY A 17 -49.79 -33.54 -19.51
N LEU A 18 -48.48 -33.73 -19.56
CA LEU A 18 -47.45 -32.85 -20.11
C LEU A 18 -47.76 -32.39 -21.55
N SER A 19 -47.60 -31.09 -21.78
CA SER A 19 -47.37 -30.49 -23.09
C SER A 19 -46.07 -29.69 -23.02
N VAL A 20 -45.10 -30.06 -23.85
CA VAL A 20 -43.78 -29.45 -23.96
C VAL A 20 -43.90 -28.11 -24.71
N ALA A 21 -43.47 -27.01 -24.07
CA ALA A 21 -43.25 -25.73 -24.70
C ALA A 21 -41.75 -25.43 -24.71
N THR A 22 -41.16 -25.38 -25.89
CA THR A 22 -39.78 -24.94 -26.15
C THR A 22 -39.65 -23.44 -25.87
N LEU A 23 -39.04 -23.08 -24.74
CA LEU A 23 -38.49 -21.74 -24.51
C LEU A 23 -37.08 -21.68 -25.10
N VAL A 24 -36.88 -20.75 -26.03
CA VAL A 24 -35.56 -20.27 -26.43
C VAL A 24 -35.03 -19.41 -25.28
N GLY A 25 -34.15 -19.98 -24.45
CA GLY A 25 -33.43 -19.23 -23.42
C GLY A 25 -32.31 -18.42 -24.07
N LEU A 26 -32.47 -17.09 -24.14
CA LEU A 26 -31.31 -16.21 -24.26
C LEU A 26 -30.52 -16.33 -22.95
N ALA A 27 -29.34 -16.95 -23.02
CA ALA A 27 -28.36 -16.89 -21.95
C ALA A 27 -27.84 -15.45 -21.84
N LEU A 28 -28.39 -14.67 -20.91
CA LEU A 28 -27.71 -13.49 -20.39
C LEU A 28 -26.48 -14.00 -19.64
N ALA A 29 -25.30 -13.78 -20.21
CA ALA A 29 -24.05 -13.97 -19.50
C ALA A 29 -24.08 -13.11 -18.24
N ALA A 30 -24.01 -13.74 -17.08
CA ALA A 30 -23.72 -13.03 -15.84
C ALA A 30 -22.32 -12.42 -15.98
N PRO A 31 -22.11 -11.13 -15.67
CA PRO A 31 -20.76 -10.60 -15.63
C PRO A 31 -19.98 -11.37 -14.57
N HIS A 32 -18.85 -11.93 -14.99
CA HIS A 32 -17.94 -12.66 -14.14
C HIS A 32 -17.45 -11.71 -13.05
N GLY A 33 -17.89 -11.91 -11.81
CA GLY A 33 -17.25 -11.30 -10.65
C GLY A 33 -15.82 -11.82 -10.59
N THR A 34 -14.85 -10.92 -10.68
CA THR A 34 -13.44 -11.21 -10.40
C THR A 34 -13.31 -11.73 -8.97
N PRO A 35 -12.49 -12.77 -8.73
CA PRO A 35 -12.28 -13.29 -7.37
C PRO A 35 -11.73 -12.20 -6.46
N SER A 36 -12.20 -12.21 -5.20
CA SER A 36 -11.80 -11.33 -4.09
C SER A 36 -10.32 -10.94 -4.10
N ALA A 37 -10.06 -9.63 -4.12
CA ALA A 37 -8.76 -8.94 -4.09
C ALA A 37 -7.67 -9.60 -3.23
N ALA A 38 -8.05 -10.06 -2.03
CA ALA A 38 -7.12 -10.64 -1.06
C ALA A 38 -6.53 -12.00 -1.50
N ALA A 39 -7.21 -12.72 -2.39
CA ALA A 39 -6.72 -14.01 -2.90
C ALA A 39 -5.64 -13.85 -3.98
N ALA A 40 -5.62 -12.71 -4.69
CA ALA A 40 -4.68 -12.46 -5.79
C ALA A 40 -3.29 -12.00 -5.32
N THR A 41 -3.23 -11.21 -4.23
CA THR A 41 -1.94 -10.76 -3.65
C THR A 41 -1.42 -11.66 -2.54
N GLY A 42 -2.23 -12.57 -1.99
CA GLY A 42 -1.84 -13.41 -0.86
C GLY A 42 -1.71 -12.64 0.47
N GLY A 43 -2.42 -11.51 0.63
CA GLY A 43 -2.34 -10.65 1.80
C GLY A 43 -1.20 -9.63 1.79
N ARG A 44 -0.61 -9.40 0.60
CA ARG A 44 0.44 -8.40 0.34
C ARG A 44 -0.16 -7.08 -0.13
N GLY A 45 0.64 -6.03 -0.05
CA GLY A 45 0.28 -4.67 -0.42
C GLY A 45 -0.44 -3.92 0.71
N ALA A 46 -0.78 -2.67 0.43
CA ALA A 46 -1.49 -1.84 1.39
C ALA A 46 -2.90 -2.37 1.63
N THR A 47 -3.28 -2.36 2.91
CA THR A 47 -4.67 -2.43 3.34
C THR A 47 -5.25 -1.03 3.33
N VAL A 48 -6.13 -0.75 2.38
CA VAL A 48 -6.72 0.57 2.13
C VAL A 48 -8.19 0.62 2.58
N PRO A 49 -8.73 1.81 2.92
CA PRO A 49 -10.13 1.94 3.34
C PRO A 49 -11.12 2.05 2.17
N PHE A 50 -10.64 2.05 0.92
CA PHE A 50 -11.45 2.11 -0.28
C PHE A 50 -11.55 0.75 -0.99
N THR A 51 -12.48 0.64 -1.93
CA THR A 51 -12.54 -0.43 -2.93
C THR A 51 -12.28 0.18 -4.29
N GLU A 52 -11.26 -0.32 -4.97
CA GLU A 52 -10.93 0.07 -6.33
C GLU A 52 -11.76 -0.68 -7.37
N TYR A 53 -12.14 0.02 -8.44
CA TYR A 53 -12.82 -0.53 -9.60
C TYR A 53 -12.14 -0.05 -10.89
N GLU A 54 -11.72 -1.00 -11.73
CA GLU A 54 -11.23 -0.74 -13.09
C GLU A 54 -12.40 -0.32 -14.02
N ALA A 55 -12.24 0.77 -14.75
CA ALA A 55 -13.27 1.32 -15.62
C ALA A 55 -13.62 0.38 -16.78
N GLU A 56 -12.65 -0.35 -17.33
CA GLU A 56 -12.88 -1.31 -18.41
C GLU A 56 -13.65 -2.56 -17.97
N ALA A 57 -13.72 -2.80 -16.66
CA ALA A 57 -14.55 -3.86 -16.07
C ALA A 57 -15.98 -3.37 -15.75
N ALA A 58 -16.25 -2.07 -15.79
CA ALA A 58 -17.53 -1.47 -15.47
C ALA A 58 -18.48 -1.40 -16.69
N GLY A 59 -19.76 -1.09 -16.43
CA GLY A 59 -20.74 -0.94 -17.50
C GLY A 59 -20.48 0.33 -18.30
N THR A 60 -20.17 0.24 -19.59
CA THR A 60 -19.86 1.43 -20.41
C THR A 60 -20.47 1.37 -21.80
N ASN A 61 -20.73 2.54 -22.39
CA ASN A 61 -20.98 2.73 -23.82
C ASN A 61 -19.89 3.61 -24.49
N GLY A 62 -18.80 3.88 -23.77
CA GLY A 62 -17.56 4.48 -24.25
C GLY A 62 -16.71 3.49 -25.02
N THR A 63 -15.46 3.87 -25.28
CA THR A 63 -14.49 3.02 -25.99
C THR A 63 -13.48 2.48 -24.99
N VAL A 64 -13.48 1.16 -24.77
CA VAL A 64 -12.40 0.50 -24.03
C VAL A 64 -11.11 0.61 -24.86
N ILE A 65 -10.04 1.13 -24.27
CA ILE A 65 -8.71 1.19 -24.85
C ILE A 65 -7.78 0.17 -24.17
N GLY A 66 -6.72 -0.25 -24.85
CA GLY A 66 -5.77 -1.24 -24.34
C GLY A 66 -6.22 -2.71 -24.50
N PRO A 67 -5.43 -3.68 -24.00
CA PRO A 67 -4.22 -3.46 -23.22
C PRO A 67 -3.04 -2.96 -24.07
N SER A 68 -2.20 -2.07 -23.54
CA SER A 68 -0.96 -1.62 -24.19
C SER A 68 0.17 -1.43 -23.19
N ARG A 69 1.41 -1.85 -23.51
CA ARG A 69 2.60 -1.55 -22.66
C ARG A 69 3.46 -0.42 -23.21
N THR A 70 2.93 0.34 -24.17
CA THR A 70 3.65 1.47 -24.76
C THR A 70 3.55 2.68 -23.83
N ALA A 71 4.67 3.06 -23.20
CA ALA A 71 4.79 4.26 -22.39
C ALA A 71 4.36 5.53 -23.16
N GLY A 72 3.88 6.55 -22.45
CA GLY A 72 3.42 7.80 -23.06
C GLY A 72 2.12 7.67 -23.87
N THR A 73 1.37 6.59 -23.65
CA THR A 73 0.04 6.38 -24.24
C THR A 73 -1.00 6.22 -23.14
N LEU A 74 -2.23 6.68 -23.37
CA LEU A 74 -3.33 6.56 -22.40
C LEU A 74 -3.51 5.11 -21.92
N ALA A 75 -3.43 4.13 -22.82
CA ALA A 75 -3.54 2.73 -22.40
C ALA A 75 -2.28 2.23 -21.66
N GLY A 76 -1.09 2.71 -22.01
CA GLY A 76 0.16 2.35 -21.34
C GLY A 76 0.21 2.81 -19.89
N GLU A 77 -0.21 4.04 -19.65
CA GLU A 77 -0.17 4.70 -18.34
C GLU A 77 -1.41 4.44 -17.48
N ALA A 78 -2.35 3.63 -17.96
CA ALA A 78 -3.49 3.19 -17.17
C ALA A 78 -3.15 1.96 -16.31
N SER A 79 -3.77 1.89 -15.13
CA SER A 79 -3.95 0.69 -14.32
C SER A 79 -4.41 -0.47 -15.20
N GLY A 80 -3.86 -1.67 -14.98
CA GLY A 80 -4.21 -2.83 -15.80
C GLY A 80 -3.87 -2.70 -17.30
N ARG A 81 -3.22 -1.59 -17.69
CA ARG A 81 -2.90 -1.20 -19.07
C ARG A 81 -4.12 -0.91 -19.94
N LYS A 82 -5.28 -0.60 -19.34
CA LYS A 82 -6.55 -0.41 -20.03
C LYS A 82 -7.34 0.70 -19.36
N ALA A 83 -8.23 1.33 -20.13
CA ALA A 83 -9.10 2.38 -19.61
C ALA A 83 -10.33 2.49 -20.51
N VAL A 84 -11.21 3.45 -20.22
CA VAL A 84 -12.37 3.76 -21.06
C VAL A 84 -12.38 5.23 -21.47
N THR A 85 -12.27 5.49 -22.77
CA THR A 85 -12.41 6.83 -23.34
C THR A 85 -13.87 7.15 -23.70
N LEU A 86 -14.38 8.22 -23.11
CA LEU A 86 -15.67 8.83 -23.36
C LEU A 86 -15.51 9.95 -24.39
N SER A 87 -16.27 9.88 -25.49
CA SER A 87 -16.23 10.91 -26.54
C SER A 87 -17.63 11.17 -27.09
N GLY A 88 -18.14 12.37 -26.81
CA GLY A 88 -19.48 12.81 -27.20
C GLY A 88 -20.53 12.64 -26.10
N ASN A 89 -21.67 13.30 -26.29
CA ASN A 89 -22.74 13.38 -25.30
C ASN A 89 -23.37 12.00 -25.02
N GLY A 90 -23.71 11.75 -23.75
CA GLY A 90 -24.30 10.52 -23.26
C GLY A 90 -23.33 9.34 -23.13
N LYS A 91 -22.02 9.55 -23.34
CA LYS A 91 -21.00 8.53 -23.09
C LYS A 91 -20.70 8.43 -21.60
N TYR A 92 -20.59 7.21 -21.10
CA TYR A 92 -20.44 6.98 -19.66
C TYR A 92 -19.62 5.73 -19.29
N VAL A 93 -19.17 5.70 -18.04
CA VAL A 93 -18.80 4.49 -17.28
C VAL A 93 -19.70 4.42 -16.03
N GLU A 94 -20.32 3.27 -15.77
CA GLU A 94 -21.23 3.02 -14.64
C GLU A 94 -20.69 1.86 -13.78
N PHE A 95 -20.20 2.23 -12.61
CA PHE A 95 -19.72 1.32 -11.57
C PHE A 95 -20.90 0.81 -10.74
N THR A 96 -20.84 -0.47 -10.34
CA THR A 96 -21.78 -1.04 -9.37
C THR A 96 -21.01 -1.34 -8.10
N LEU A 97 -21.36 -0.67 -7.01
CA LEU A 97 -20.63 -0.80 -5.75
C LEU A 97 -20.80 -2.21 -5.17
N THR A 98 -19.72 -2.81 -4.70
CA THR A 98 -19.70 -4.08 -3.96
C THR A 98 -19.73 -3.88 -2.45
N THR A 99 -19.35 -2.68 -1.99
CA THR A 99 -19.32 -2.23 -0.60
C THR A 99 -20.04 -0.89 -0.47
N ALA A 100 -20.43 -0.51 0.74
CA ALA A 100 -20.99 0.83 0.96
C ALA A 100 -19.88 1.88 0.79
N ALA A 101 -20.21 3.05 0.25
CA ALA A 101 -19.28 4.17 0.08
C ALA A 101 -20.00 5.51 0.15
N ASN A 102 -19.33 6.53 0.67
CA ASN A 102 -19.81 7.92 0.69
C ASN A 102 -18.82 8.89 0.05
N ALA A 103 -17.72 8.40 -0.52
CA ALA A 103 -16.76 9.18 -1.28
C ALA A 103 -16.21 8.37 -2.45
N VAL A 104 -15.65 9.08 -3.43
CA VAL A 104 -14.96 8.50 -4.57
C VAL A 104 -13.73 9.32 -4.93
N THR A 105 -12.65 8.62 -5.28
CA THR A 105 -11.52 9.16 -6.05
C THR A 105 -11.60 8.58 -7.46
N LEU A 106 -11.43 9.40 -8.47
CA LEU A 106 -11.49 9.01 -9.87
C LEU A 106 -10.12 9.29 -10.49
N HIS A 107 -9.46 8.26 -11.01
CA HIS A 107 -8.24 8.39 -11.79
C HIS A 107 -8.62 8.56 -13.25
N TYR A 108 -8.24 9.70 -13.85
CA TYR A 108 -8.76 10.14 -15.14
C TYR A 108 -7.71 10.87 -15.96
N SER A 109 -7.99 11.03 -17.25
CA SER A 109 -7.23 11.90 -18.15
C SER A 109 -8.19 12.73 -18.99
N VAL A 110 -7.88 14.02 -19.14
CA VAL A 110 -8.48 14.91 -20.14
C VAL A 110 -7.38 15.40 -21.09
N PRO A 111 -7.63 15.60 -22.39
CA PRO A 111 -6.61 16.02 -23.33
C PRO A 111 -5.91 17.31 -22.91
N ASP A 112 -4.62 17.44 -23.18
CA ASP A 112 -3.95 18.71 -22.98
C ASP A 112 -4.43 19.79 -24.00
N ALA A 113 -4.29 21.07 -23.62
CA ALA A 113 -4.56 22.18 -24.51
C ALA A 113 -3.40 22.41 -25.49
N ALA A 114 -3.70 23.03 -26.64
CA ALA A 114 -2.67 23.47 -27.57
C ALA A 114 -1.75 24.52 -26.88
N GLY A 115 -0.56 24.09 -26.47
CA GLY A 115 0.42 24.90 -25.74
C GLY A 115 0.44 24.74 -24.22
N GLY A 116 -0.17 23.68 -23.66
CA GLY A 116 -0.04 23.31 -22.24
C GLY A 116 -0.86 24.18 -21.28
N ALA A 117 -1.81 24.96 -21.79
CA ALA A 117 -2.63 25.83 -20.95
C ALA A 117 -3.57 25.00 -20.05
N ALA A 118 -3.54 25.28 -18.75
CA ALA A 118 -4.46 24.67 -17.80
C ALA A 118 -5.91 25.09 -18.06
N TYR A 119 -6.83 24.13 -18.03
CA TYR A 119 -8.27 24.35 -18.14
C TYR A 119 -9.03 23.29 -17.32
N THR A 120 -10.34 23.51 -17.15
CA THR A 120 -11.21 22.55 -16.50
C THR A 120 -12.38 22.14 -17.39
N THR A 121 -12.91 20.94 -17.16
CA THR A 121 -14.09 20.41 -17.84
C THR A 121 -14.95 19.61 -16.84
N PRO A 122 -16.29 19.66 -16.92
CA PRO A 122 -17.13 18.85 -16.05
C PRO A 122 -17.20 17.39 -16.54
N ILE A 123 -17.41 16.48 -15.60
CA ILE A 123 -18.01 15.17 -15.83
C ILE A 123 -19.20 15.00 -14.88
N GLU A 124 -20.36 14.63 -15.41
CA GLU A 124 -21.57 14.51 -14.63
C GLU A 124 -21.63 13.17 -13.88
N VAL A 125 -21.93 13.25 -12.59
CA VAL A 125 -22.04 12.09 -11.71
C VAL A 125 -23.51 11.80 -11.44
N TYR A 126 -23.91 10.57 -11.71
CA TYR A 126 -25.25 10.06 -11.49
C TYR A 126 -25.22 8.91 -10.46
N VAL A 127 -26.15 8.93 -9.53
CA VAL A 127 -26.38 7.85 -8.56
C VAL A 127 -27.74 7.23 -8.84
N ASN A 128 -27.77 5.93 -9.12
CA ASN A 128 -28.98 5.17 -9.44
C ASN A 128 -29.84 5.84 -10.53
N GLY A 129 -29.17 6.39 -11.56
CA GLY A 129 -29.81 7.05 -12.71
C GLY A 129 -30.26 8.50 -12.46
N SER A 130 -30.14 9.04 -11.25
CA SER A 130 -30.42 10.44 -10.94
C SER A 130 -29.12 11.24 -10.86
N LYS A 131 -29.10 12.45 -11.43
CA LYS A 131 -27.92 13.33 -11.37
C LYS A 131 -27.67 13.76 -9.92
N ASP A 132 -26.45 13.55 -9.42
CA ASP A 132 -26.00 13.97 -8.10
C ASP A 132 -25.28 15.33 -8.18
N ARG A 133 -24.26 15.43 -9.05
CA ARG A 133 -23.42 16.63 -9.20
C ARG A 133 -22.66 16.66 -10.53
N ASP A 134 -21.94 17.75 -10.76
CA ASP A 134 -20.88 17.86 -11.76
C ASP A 134 -19.54 17.82 -11.01
N LEU A 135 -18.64 16.94 -11.44
CA LEU A 135 -17.27 16.87 -10.94
C LEU A 135 -16.34 17.62 -11.89
N THR A 136 -15.52 18.51 -11.35
CA THR A 136 -14.57 19.31 -12.15
C THR A 136 -13.29 18.52 -12.38
N LEU A 137 -12.98 18.23 -13.63
CA LEU A 137 -11.72 17.64 -14.10
C LEU A 137 -10.77 18.74 -14.60
N THR A 138 -9.46 18.50 -14.60
CA THR A 138 -8.43 19.44 -15.04
C THR A 138 -7.30 18.73 -15.78
N ASN A 139 -6.62 19.40 -16.70
CA ASN A 139 -5.34 18.93 -17.25
C ASN A 139 -4.12 19.44 -16.47
N LYS A 140 -4.32 20.37 -15.52
CA LYS A 140 -3.25 21.19 -14.90
C LYS A 140 -2.09 20.38 -14.31
N TYR A 141 -2.36 19.23 -13.73
CA TYR A 141 -1.39 18.40 -13.00
C TYR A 141 -1.01 17.12 -13.75
N SER A 142 -1.28 17.09 -15.06
CA SER A 142 -1.04 15.95 -15.94
C SER A 142 -0.42 16.44 -17.24
N TRP A 143 -0.08 15.52 -18.15
CA TRP A 143 0.56 15.80 -19.43
C TRP A 143 1.88 16.54 -19.28
N TYR A 144 2.90 15.80 -18.85
CA TYR A 144 4.28 16.25 -18.88
C TYR A 144 4.97 15.84 -20.18
N TYR A 145 6.03 16.57 -20.51
CA TYR A 145 6.73 16.48 -21.79
C TYR A 145 8.24 16.63 -21.60
N GLY A 146 8.98 16.09 -22.57
CA GLY A 146 10.44 16.09 -22.60
C GLY A 146 11.06 14.90 -21.87
N GLY A 147 12.38 14.95 -21.69
CA GLY A 147 13.11 14.04 -20.80
C GLY A 147 13.26 14.66 -19.41
N TYR A 148 13.80 13.90 -18.45
CA TYR A 148 14.12 14.40 -17.12
C TYR A 148 15.14 15.57 -17.13
N PRO A 149 14.94 16.64 -16.34
CA PRO A 149 13.70 16.98 -15.63
C PRO A 149 12.62 17.47 -16.62
N PHE A 150 11.37 17.08 -16.41
CA PHE A 150 10.26 17.30 -17.35
C PHE A 150 9.42 18.54 -17.04
N THR A 151 8.73 19.04 -18.07
CA THR A 151 7.93 20.28 -18.07
C THR A 151 6.50 20.02 -18.53
N ASN A 152 5.62 21.02 -18.46
CA ASN A 152 4.28 20.98 -19.06
C ASN A 152 4.19 21.64 -20.45
N ASP A 153 5.30 21.74 -21.20
CA ASP A 153 5.33 22.32 -22.55
C ASP A 153 5.19 21.23 -23.64
N PRO A 154 4.06 21.16 -24.37
CA PRO A 154 3.87 20.18 -25.45
C PRO A 154 4.92 20.27 -26.56
N GLY A 155 5.57 21.43 -26.73
CA GLY A 155 6.66 21.63 -27.68
C GLY A 155 7.89 20.76 -27.40
N ALA A 156 8.04 20.26 -26.18
CA ALA A 156 9.14 19.36 -25.79
C ALA A 156 8.96 17.91 -26.29
N GLY A 157 7.76 17.52 -26.74
CA GLY A 157 7.46 16.15 -27.20
C GLY A 157 7.49 15.11 -26.07
N ASN A 158 7.49 13.82 -26.40
CA ASN A 158 7.55 12.70 -25.43
C ASN A 158 6.56 12.84 -24.26
N GLN A 159 5.26 12.92 -24.56
CA GLN A 159 4.25 13.06 -23.51
C GLN A 159 4.25 11.87 -22.54
N HIS A 160 4.00 12.14 -21.27
CA HIS A 160 3.86 11.16 -20.19
C HIS A 160 3.10 11.77 -19.00
N HIS A 161 2.86 10.98 -17.95
CA HIS A 161 2.09 11.42 -16.77
C HIS A 161 0.69 11.93 -17.18
N LEU A 162 0.00 11.14 -17.99
CA LEU A 162 -1.19 11.56 -18.73
C LEU A 162 -2.46 11.61 -17.87
N TYR A 163 -2.42 11.02 -16.68
CA TYR A 163 -3.55 10.91 -15.75
C TYR A 163 -3.36 11.81 -14.52
N ASP A 164 -4.46 12.01 -13.81
CA ASP A 164 -4.61 12.77 -12.57
C ASP A 164 -5.72 12.14 -11.71
N ASP A 165 -5.68 12.35 -10.39
CA ASP A 165 -6.74 11.91 -9.47
C ASP A 165 -7.60 13.08 -8.96
N VAL A 166 -8.92 12.94 -9.06
CA VAL A 166 -9.89 13.87 -8.46
C VAL A 166 -10.76 13.17 -7.43
N ARG A 167 -11.04 13.81 -6.30
CA ARG A 167 -11.85 13.22 -5.22
C ARG A 167 -13.06 14.05 -4.82
N THR A 168 -14.14 13.37 -4.43
CA THR A 168 -15.37 14.03 -3.94
C THR A 168 -16.17 13.14 -2.97
N MET A 169 -16.92 13.76 -2.05
CA MET A 169 -17.84 13.06 -1.14
C MET A 169 -19.30 13.18 -1.59
N PHE A 170 -20.04 12.07 -1.62
CA PHE A 170 -21.48 12.05 -1.79
C PHE A 170 -22.21 12.67 -0.60
N GLY A 171 -23.43 13.17 -0.81
CA GLY A 171 -24.27 13.73 0.26
C GLY A 171 -24.86 12.67 1.21
N SER A 172 -24.62 11.39 0.95
CA SER A 172 -25.10 10.26 1.74
C SER A 172 -24.23 9.01 1.49
N THR A 173 -24.25 8.05 2.41
CA THR A 173 -23.64 6.74 2.17
C THR A 173 -24.48 5.92 1.20
N LEU A 174 -23.89 5.60 0.06
CA LEU A 174 -24.42 4.73 -0.96
C LEU A 174 -24.26 3.27 -0.51
N PRO A 175 -25.30 2.43 -0.57
CA PRO A 175 -25.19 1.02 -0.22
C PRO A 175 -24.46 0.21 -1.31
N ALA A 176 -23.98 -0.98 -0.96
CA ALA A 176 -23.60 -1.98 -1.94
C ALA A 176 -24.77 -2.24 -2.93
N GLY A 177 -24.45 -2.39 -4.20
CA GLY A 177 -25.39 -2.48 -5.32
C GLY A 177 -25.82 -1.13 -5.89
N ALA A 178 -25.47 0.00 -5.25
CA ALA A 178 -25.69 1.31 -5.85
C ALA A 178 -24.90 1.45 -7.15
N LYS A 179 -25.49 2.14 -8.12
CA LYS A 179 -24.88 2.44 -9.41
C LYS A 179 -24.37 3.86 -9.43
N VAL A 180 -23.06 4.04 -9.62
CA VAL A 180 -22.43 5.36 -9.76
C VAL A 180 -21.91 5.49 -11.17
N LYS A 181 -22.47 6.44 -11.91
CA LYS A 181 -22.17 6.64 -13.33
C LYS A 181 -21.53 8.00 -13.56
N PHE A 182 -20.37 7.99 -14.20
CA PHE A 182 -19.68 9.17 -14.71
C PHE A 182 -20.01 9.30 -16.20
N GLN A 183 -20.64 10.40 -16.60
CA GLN A 183 -21.19 10.61 -17.93
C GLN A 183 -20.80 11.99 -18.45
N LEU A 184 -20.63 12.13 -19.77
CA LEU A 184 -20.53 13.42 -20.44
C LEU A 184 -21.92 13.85 -20.93
N ASP A 185 -22.59 14.79 -20.29
CA ASP A 185 -23.90 15.30 -20.75
C ASP A 185 -23.73 16.30 -21.90
N ALA A 186 -22.74 17.17 -21.78
CA ALA A 186 -22.40 18.19 -22.77
C ALA A 186 -20.87 18.20 -23.01
N ALA A 187 -20.39 17.23 -23.80
CA ALA A 187 -18.97 17.03 -24.05
C ALA A 187 -18.38 18.17 -24.91
N SER A 188 -17.42 18.91 -24.38
CA SER A 188 -16.52 19.79 -25.14
C SER A 188 -15.19 19.11 -25.48
N VAL A 189 -14.77 18.12 -24.68
CA VAL A 189 -13.55 17.33 -24.83
C VAL A 189 -13.83 15.86 -24.52
N ALA A 190 -12.93 14.96 -24.95
CA ALA A 190 -12.95 13.57 -24.52
C ALA A 190 -12.46 13.45 -23.07
N VAL A 191 -12.90 12.40 -22.37
CA VAL A 191 -12.41 12.06 -21.02
C VAL A 191 -12.08 10.57 -21.01
N THR A 192 -10.90 10.19 -20.52
CA THR A 192 -10.54 8.79 -20.30
C THR A 192 -10.60 8.50 -18.81
N LEU A 193 -11.34 7.46 -18.43
CA LEU A 193 -11.46 7.00 -17.05
C LEU A 193 -10.71 5.70 -16.90
N ASP A 194 -9.86 5.62 -15.88
CA ASP A 194 -9.05 4.45 -15.58
C ASP A 194 -9.60 3.69 -14.37
N THR A 195 -9.44 4.21 -13.15
CA THR A 195 -9.98 3.59 -11.94
C THR A 195 -10.94 4.51 -11.18
N ALA A 196 -11.78 3.91 -10.34
CA ALA A 196 -12.57 4.64 -9.35
C ALA A 196 -12.48 3.95 -7.98
N ASP A 197 -11.97 4.69 -6.98
CA ASP A 197 -11.79 4.23 -5.61
C ASP A 197 -12.93 4.72 -4.72
N PHE A 198 -13.82 3.81 -4.34
CA PHE A 198 -14.98 4.13 -3.50
C PHE A 198 -14.69 3.86 -2.02
N GLU A 199 -14.79 4.90 -1.20
CA GLU A 199 -14.49 4.85 0.24
C GLU A 199 -15.72 5.15 1.08
N ASN A 200 -15.88 4.45 2.21
CA ASN A 200 -16.83 4.84 3.25
C ASN A 200 -16.10 5.62 4.35
N VAL A 201 -15.94 6.91 4.12
CA VAL A 201 -15.22 7.84 4.99
C VAL A 201 -16.00 8.02 6.30
N GLY A 202 -15.30 7.83 7.42
CA GLY A 202 -15.85 8.07 8.76
C GLY A 202 -16.20 9.54 9.00
N ALA A 203 -16.94 9.83 10.07
CA ALA A 203 -17.21 11.21 10.47
C ALA A 203 -15.89 11.96 10.80
N PRO A 204 -15.83 13.30 10.64
CA PRO A 204 -14.64 14.06 10.96
C PRO A 204 -14.24 13.84 12.43
N ILE A 205 -12.95 13.63 12.66
CA ILE A 205 -12.37 13.47 13.99
C ILE A 205 -12.59 14.78 14.75
N GLY A 206 -13.06 14.69 16.00
CA GLY A 206 -13.28 15.86 16.84
C GLY A 206 -11.99 16.38 17.47
N GLN A 207 -11.96 17.67 17.83
CA GLN A 207 -10.82 18.27 18.53
C GLN A 207 -10.45 17.48 19.81
N PRO A 208 -9.21 16.98 19.95
CA PRO A 208 -8.78 16.29 21.15
C PRO A 208 -8.88 17.17 22.39
N ALA A 209 -9.19 16.57 23.54
CA ALA A 209 -9.18 17.29 24.82
C ALA A 209 -7.77 17.85 25.11
N ASN A 210 -7.70 19.05 25.70
CA ASN A 210 -6.44 19.73 26.03
C ASN A 210 -5.51 19.99 24.81
N SER A 211 -6.09 20.18 23.62
CA SER A 211 -5.38 20.59 22.40
C SER A 211 -5.52 22.09 22.12
N LEU A 212 -4.74 22.59 21.16
CA LEU A 212 -4.88 23.93 20.57
C LEU A 212 -5.46 23.80 19.17
N SER A 213 -6.31 24.72 18.71
CA SER A 213 -6.80 24.73 17.32
C SER A 213 -6.08 25.79 16.50
N VAL A 214 -5.69 25.48 15.26
CA VAL A 214 -5.12 26.48 14.33
C VAL A 214 -6.04 27.69 14.11
N THR A 215 -7.35 27.50 14.16
CA THR A 215 -8.33 28.59 14.00
C THR A 215 -8.32 29.58 15.18
N SER A 216 -7.89 29.15 16.37
CA SER A 216 -7.67 30.05 17.51
C SER A 216 -6.48 30.99 17.31
N TYR A 217 -5.63 30.71 16.32
CA TYR A 217 -4.49 31.54 15.91
C TYR A 217 -4.74 32.30 14.61
N GLY A 218 -5.99 32.30 14.11
CA GLY A 218 -6.40 33.06 12.93
C GLY A 218 -6.32 32.32 11.60
N ALA A 219 -6.12 30.99 11.59
CA ALA A 219 -6.20 30.21 10.36
C ALA A 219 -7.63 30.25 9.80
N ASP A 220 -7.75 30.48 8.50
CA ASP A 220 -9.01 30.58 7.78
C ASP A 220 -9.40 29.21 7.17
N PRO A 221 -10.43 28.52 7.71
CA PRO A 221 -10.85 27.21 7.24
C PRO A 221 -11.60 27.25 5.90
N SER A 222 -11.87 28.44 5.34
CA SER A 222 -12.46 28.58 4.00
C SER A 222 -11.42 28.58 2.87
N GLY A 223 -10.14 28.81 3.21
CA GLY A 223 -9.05 28.92 2.24
C GLY A 223 -9.06 30.23 1.46
N ALA A 224 -9.82 31.23 1.89
CA ALA A 224 -9.83 32.53 1.23
C ALA A 224 -8.59 33.37 1.59
N ALA A 225 -8.11 33.26 2.82
CA ALA A 225 -6.91 33.91 3.31
C ALA A 225 -5.77 32.91 3.58
N ASP A 226 -4.53 33.37 3.35
CA ASP A 226 -3.33 32.61 3.71
C ASP A 226 -3.26 32.39 5.23
N SER A 227 -3.20 31.13 5.62
CA SER A 227 -3.15 30.64 6.99
C SER A 227 -1.73 30.31 7.45
N GLY A 228 -0.70 30.42 6.60
CA GLY A 228 0.67 30.03 6.93
C GLY A 228 1.20 30.65 8.22
N GLY A 229 1.01 31.97 8.40
CA GLY A 229 1.40 32.66 9.64
C GLY A 229 0.63 32.18 10.88
N ALA A 230 -0.65 31.83 10.73
CA ALA A 230 -1.45 31.28 11.83
C ALA A 230 -0.98 29.88 12.23
N PHE A 231 -0.64 29.03 11.25
CA PHE A 231 -0.05 27.71 11.50
C PHE A 231 1.30 27.81 12.22
N VAL A 232 2.21 28.67 11.76
CA VAL A 232 3.51 28.89 12.43
C VAL A 232 3.32 29.27 13.91
N ASN A 233 2.42 30.22 14.19
CA ASN A 233 2.14 30.65 15.56
C ASN A 233 1.51 29.52 16.40
N ALA A 234 0.61 28.74 15.82
CA ALA A 234 -0.06 27.64 16.50
C ALA A 234 0.89 26.47 16.79
N ILE A 235 1.78 26.13 15.85
CA ILE A 235 2.83 25.10 16.01
C ILE A 235 3.76 25.49 17.16
N ALA A 236 4.27 26.73 17.17
CA ALA A 236 5.14 27.22 18.23
C ALA A 236 4.45 27.17 19.62
N ALA A 237 3.16 27.52 19.68
CA ALA A 237 2.39 27.45 20.90
C ALA A 237 2.13 26.01 21.37
N ALA A 238 1.83 25.09 20.44
CA ALA A 238 1.61 23.68 20.74
C ALA A 238 2.89 23.02 21.25
N GLN A 239 4.02 23.25 20.56
CA GLN A 239 5.33 22.78 20.95
C GLN A 239 5.72 23.27 22.35
N SER A 240 5.61 24.59 22.62
CA SER A 240 5.99 25.16 23.92
C SER A 240 5.11 24.69 25.08
N GLN A 241 3.85 24.33 24.82
CA GLN A 241 2.93 23.83 25.83
C GLN A 241 2.90 22.29 25.93
N GLY A 242 3.59 21.58 25.04
CA GLY A 242 3.50 20.12 24.95
C GLY A 242 2.09 19.62 24.64
N LYS A 243 1.33 20.37 23.81
CA LYS A 243 -0.05 20.06 23.44
C LYS A 243 -0.14 19.61 21.98
N VAL A 244 -1.19 18.86 21.68
CA VAL A 244 -1.58 18.58 20.29
C VAL A 244 -2.04 19.87 19.63
N LEU A 245 -1.57 20.12 18.41
CA LEU A 245 -2.14 21.08 17.48
C LEU A 245 -3.21 20.38 16.63
N TYR A 246 -4.44 20.81 16.78
CA TYR A 246 -5.58 20.32 16.03
C TYR A 246 -5.87 21.21 14.82
N VAL A 247 -6.06 20.59 13.66
CA VAL A 247 -6.50 21.22 12.41
C VAL A 247 -7.96 20.82 12.18
N PRO A 248 -8.94 21.71 12.42
CA PRO A 248 -10.35 21.38 12.17
C PRO A 248 -10.63 21.04 10.72
N GLN A 249 -11.86 20.55 10.45
CA GLN A 249 -12.37 20.47 9.09
C GLN A 249 -12.33 21.86 8.44
N GLY A 250 -11.80 21.91 7.22
CA GLY A 250 -11.62 23.12 6.44
C GLY A 250 -10.59 22.93 5.35
N THR A 251 -10.56 23.88 4.44
CA THR A 251 -9.51 24.03 3.43
C THR A 251 -8.70 25.26 3.82
N TYR A 252 -7.39 25.12 3.93
CA TYR A 252 -6.48 26.15 4.45
C TYR A 252 -5.42 26.44 3.40
N THR A 253 -5.41 27.66 2.87
CA THR A 253 -4.32 28.12 2.02
C THR A 253 -3.06 28.31 2.88
N VAL A 254 -1.95 27.70 2.49
CA VAL A 254 -0.65 27.76 3.16
C VAL A 254 0.43 27.88 2.08
N ASN A 255 0.99 29.08 1.90
CA ASN A 255 1.97 29.35 0.84
C ASN A 255 3.43 29.29 1.32
N GLN A 256 3.71 28.46 2.32
CA GLN A 256 5.04 28.32 2.91
C GLN A 256 5.20 26.96 3.61
N HIS A 257 6.44 26.51 3.74
CA HIS A 257 6.77 25.33 4.54
C HIS A 257 6.47 25.59 6.01
N LEU A 258 5.89 24.58 6.67
CA LEU A 258 5.60 24.57 8.11
C LEU A 258 6.68 23.76 8.82
N THR A 259 7.57 24.43 9.54
CA THR A 259 8.62 23.77 10.34
C THR A 259 8.03 23.16 11.61
N VAL A 260 8.29 21.87 11.85
CA VAL A 260 7.82 21.12 13.02
C VAL A 260 8.95 20.43 13.76
N ASN A 261 8.89 20.43 15.09
CA ASN A 261 9.77 19.67 15.98
C ASN A 261 9.06 19.45 17.32
N ASN A 262 9.14 18.24 17.89
CA ASN A 262 8.53 17.89 19.18
C ASN A 262 7.08 18.36 19.32
N VAL A 263 6.26 18.06 18.32
CA VAL A 263 4.86 18.51 18.24
C VAL A 263 4.01 17.45 17.57
N THR A 264 2.78 17.29 18.04
CA THR A 264 1.75 16.51 17.35
C THR A 264 0.82 17.45 16.62
N MET A 265 0.63 17.24 15.32
CA MET A 265 -0.37 17.91 14.49
C MET A 265 -1.38 16.87 14.01
N GLN A 266 -2.66 17.07 14.36
CA GLN A 266 -3.73 16.14 14.04
C GLN A 266 -4.89 16.87 13.34
N GLY A 267 -5.30 16.38 12.17
CA GLY A 267 -6.47 16.88 11.46
C GLY A 267 -7.78 16.18 11.84
N ALA A 268 -8.84 16.53 11.13
CA ALA A 268 -10.15 15.93 11.25
C ALA A 268 -10.33 14.68 10.36
N GLY A 269 -9.27 14.24 9.66
CA GLY A 269 -9.26 13.22 8.61
C GLY A 269 -8.80 13.82 7.27
N PRO A 270 -8.12 13.04 6.41
CA PRO A 270 -7.53 13.54 5.16
C PRO A 270 -8.56 14.02 4.12
N TRP A 271 -9.83 13.66 4.29
CA TRP A 271 -10.91 14.19 3.48
C TRP A 271 -11.51 15.50 4.02
N TYR A 272 -11.19 15.88 5.26
CA TYR A 272 -11.83 16.98 5.99
C TYR A 272 -10.90 18.16 6.23
N SER A 273 -9.63 17.91 6.58
CA SER A 273 -8.63 18.94 6.86
C SER A 273 -7.63 19.00 5.71
N VAL A 274 -7.70 20.05 4.89
CA VAL A 274 -6.91 20.16 3.66
C VAL A 274 -6.00 21.38 3.75
N LEU A 275 -4.69 21.17 3.73
CA LEU A 275 -3.69 22.22 3.53
C LEU A 275 -3.38 22.29 2.04
N HIS A 276 -3.41 23.47 1.44
CA HIS A 276 -3.08 23.63 0.01
C HIS A 276 -2.33 24.94 -0.27
N GLY A 277 -1.58 25.01 -1.36
CA GLY A 277 -0.93 26.25 -1.80
C GLY A 277 0.41 26.04 -2.50
N ASN A 278 0.98 27.12 -3.03
CA ASN A 278 2.14 27.05 -3.94
C ASN A 278 3.44 26.53 -3.30
N ARG A 279 3.55 26.57 -1.97
CA ARG A 279 4.68 26.04 -1.20
C ARG A 279 4.19 25.36 0.07
N VAL A 280 3.02 24.73 0.02
CA VAL A 280 2.52 23.96 1.17
C VAL A 280 3.44 22.77 1.41
N GLY A 281 3.73 22.50 2.67
CA GLY A 281 4.45 21.29 3.09
C GLY A 281 4.84 21.36 4.55
N VAL A 282 5.08 20.21 5.18
CA VAL A 282 5.44 20.12 6.60
C VAL A 282 6.85 19.57 6.74
N PHE A 283 7.75 20.36 7.29
CA PHE A 283 9.19 20.09 7.26
C PHE A 283 9.75 19.93 8.66
N GLY A 284 10.80 19.11 8.79
CA GLY A 284 11.68 19.11 9.95
C GLY A 284 12.41 20.46 10.13
N LEU A 285 13.45 20.46 10.96
CA LEU A 285 14.24 21.67 11.20
C LEU A 285 15.08 22.06 9.97
N GLY A 286 14.50 22.87 9.09
CA GLY A 286 15.10 23.32 7.83
C GLY A 286 14.53 22.55 6.64
N GLU A 287 14.71 23.11 5.44
CA GLU A 287 14.35 22.41 4.20
C GLU A 287 15.56 21.60 3.69
N PRO A 288 15.34 20.46 3.00
CA PRO A 288 16.39 19.67 2.36
C PRO A 288 17.29 20.52 1.47
N ASN A 289 18.57 20.15 1.39
CA ASN A 289 19.46 20.86 0.47
C ASN A 289 19.09 20.47 -0.97
N SER A 290 18.92 21.44 -1.84
CA SER A 290 18.97 21.19 -3.28
C SER A 290 19.56 22.37 -4.04
N CYS A 291 20.40 22.07 -5.03
CA CYS A 291 21.11 23.06 -5.85
C CYS A 291 21.85 24.13 -5.03
N GLY A 292 22.36 23.76 -3.85
CA GLY A 292 23.05 24.68 -2.93
C GLY A 292 22.12 25.66 -2.19
N GLN A 293 20.81 25.46 -2.26
CA GLN A 293 19.79 26.16 -1.46
C GLN A 293 19.28 25.23 -0.36
N GLY A 294 18.82 25.82 0.74
CA GLY A 294 18.33 25.05 1.89
C GLY A 294 19.45 24.38 2.69
N GLY A 295 19.13 23.22 3.25
CA GLY A 295 19.96 22.46 4.17
C GLY A 295 19.31 22.38 5.54
N ASN A 296 19.22 21.15 6.05
CA ASN A 296 18.72 20.90 7.39
C ASN A 296 19.53 21.71 8.42
N SER A 297 18.82 22.46 9.23
CA SER A 297 19.36 23.23 10.37
C SER A 297 19.43 22.39 11.66
N GLY A 298 18.84 21.20 11.64
CA GLY A 298 18.88 20.22 12.71
C GLY A 298 18.04 18.99 12.38
N VAL A 299 17.93 18.08 13.33
CA VAL A 299 17.07 16.89 13.25
C VAL A 299 15.86 17.09 14.15
N SER A 300 14.65 17.04 13.58
CA SER A 300 13.43 17.04 14.39
C SER A 300 13.24 15.69 15.07
N SER A 301 12.66 15.72 16.27
CA SER A 301 12.29 14.50 17.00
C SER A 301 10.87 14.58 17.57
N ASN A 302 10.26 13.43 17.84
CA ASN A 302 8.91 13.32 18.40
C ASN A 302 7.87 14.19 17.66
N VAL A 303 7.97 14.25 16.34
CA VAL A 303 6.97 14.87 15.46
C VAL A 303 5.91 13.83 15.15
N LYS A 304 4.62 14.18 15.27
CA LYS A 304 3.53 13.26 14.94
C LYS A 304 2.51 13.95 14.05
N LEU A 305 2.38 13.51 12.81
CA LEU A 305 1.48 14.09 11.80
C LEU A 305 0.37 13.07 11.51
N TYR A 306 -0.89 13.47 11.73
CA TYR A 306 -2.04 12.58 11.59
C TYR A 306 -3.22 13.24 10.87
N ASP A 307 -3.92 12.48 10.03
CA ASP A 307 -5.31 12.74 9.67
C ASP A 307 -5.58 14.05 8.89
N PHE A 308 -4.71 14.47 7.96
CA PHE A 308 -4.95 15.65 7.11
C PHE A 308 -4.39 15.46 5.69
N ALA A 309 -4.76 16.36 4.78
CA ALA A 309 -4.25 16.37 3.41
C ALA A 309 -3.27 17.52 3.16
N ILE A 310 -2.30 17.28 2.30
CA ILE A 310 -1.38 18.25 1.72
C ILE A 310 -1.58 18.20 0.21
N MET A 311 -2.10 19.29 -0.36
CA MET A 311 -2.40 19.41 -1.79
C MET A 311 -1.54 20.53 -2.38
N GLY A 312 -0.49 20.16 -3.11
CA GLY A 312 0.41 21.13 -3.75
C GLY A 312 -0.19 21.75 -5.01
N GLU A 313 0.65 22.53 -5.69
CA GLU A 313 0.30 23.22 -6.94
C GLU A 313 1.38 22.99 -8.01
N VAL A 314 2.12 21.88 -7.89
CA VAL A 314 3.29 21.57 -8.72
C VAL A 314 2.85 21.06 -10.09
N THR A 315 3.45 21.61 -11.16
CA THR A 315 3.08 21.32 -12.55
C THR A 315 4.28 21.05 -13.46
N GLU A 316 5.45 20.86 -12.86
CA GLU A 316 6.71 20.53 -13.52
C GLU A 316 7.62 19.85 -12.49
N ARG A 317 8.67 19.17 -12.97
CA ARG A 317 9.74 18.72 -12.07
C ARG A 317 10.88 19.73 -12.08
N ASN A 318 11.03 20.46 -10.99
CA ASN A 318 12.19 21.31 -10.73
C ASN A 318 12.92 20.82 -9.49
N ASP A 319 14.03 20.11 -9.68
CA ASP A 319 14.75 19.47 -8.56
C ASP A 319 15.33 20.49 -7.57
N CYS A 320 15.61 21.73 -8.03
CA CYS A 320 16.11 22.81 -7.18
C CYS A 320 15.06 23.42 -6.24
N ASP A 321 13.77 23.11 -6.44
CA ASP A 321 12.70 23.59 -5.55
C ASP A 321 12.21 22.48 -4.61
N GLN A 322 12.08 22.81 -3.33
CA GLN A 322 11.67 21.89 -2.27
C GLN A 322 10.17 21.93 -2.00
N VAL A 323 9.36 21.94 -3.07
CA VAL A 323 7.88 21.89 -2.99
C VAL A 323 7.37 20.47 -2.76
N ASN A 324 7.88 19.85 -1.68
CA ASN A 324 7.54 18.49 -1.25
C ASN A 324 6.41 18.52 -0.23
N GLY A 325 5.67 17.41 -0.10
CA GLY A 325 4.64 17.28 0.92
C GLY A 325 5.22 17.30 2.34
N ILE A 326 6.22 16.45 2.57
CA ILE A 326 7.03 16.41 3.79
C ILE A 326 8.50 16.51 3.41
N GLY A 327 9.31 17.16 4.23
CA GLY A 327 10.75 17.07 4.06
C GLY A 327 11.62 17.43 5.25
N GLY A 328 12.92 17.37 5.01
CA GLY A 328 13.97 17.60 6.01
C GLY A 328 14.19 16.36 6.89
N ALA A 329 14.80 16.55 8.06
CA ALA A 329 15.10 15.45 8.98
C ALA A 329 14.01 15.23 10.03
N LEU A 330 13.43 14.02 10.07
CA LEU A 330 12.35 13.61 10.99
C LEU A 330 12.69 12.29 11.69
N GLY A 331 13.39 12.34 12.82
CA GLY A 331 13.80 11.15 13.58
C GLY A 331 13.18 11.04 14.98
N GLY A 332 13.81 10.27 15.86
CA GLY A 332 13.53 10.24 17.29
C GLY A 332 12.10 9.82 17.65
N GLY A 333 11.59 8.77 17.01
CA GLY A 333 10.25 8.23 17.23
C GLY A 333 9.14 9.06 16.58
N SER A 334 9.45 9.77 15.49
CA SER A 334 8.46 10.54 14.75
C SER A 334 7.51 9.63 13.98
N VAL A 335 6.31 10.13 13.68
CA VAL A 335 5.24 9.41 12.98
C VAL A 335 4.57 10.29 11.93
N VAL A 336 4.35 9.73 10.75
CA VAL A 336 3.53 10.32 9.67
C VAL A 336 2.46 9.30 9.28
N SER A 337 1.19 9.57 9.58
CA SER A 337 0.14 8.59 9.31
C SER A 337 -1.21 9.16 8.88
N ASP A 338 -1.91 8.39 8.03
CA ASP A 338 -3.20 8.72 7.41
C ASP A 338 -3.23 10.12 6.77
N LEU A 339 -2.12 10.48 6.12
CA LEU A 339 -2.07 11.66 5.27
C LEU A 339 -2.52 11.33 3.84
N TRP A 340 -3.09 12.34 3.19
CA TRP A 340 -3.25 12.39 1.74
C TRP A 340 -2.29 13.43 1.18
N ILE A 341 -1.38 13.05 0.30
CA ILE A 341 -0.37 13.94 -0.27
C ILE A 341 -0.49 13.89 -1.79
N GLN A 342 -0.68 15.04 -2.43
CA GLN A 342 -0.94 15.10 -3.87
C GLN A 342 -0.42 16.41 -4.50
N HIS A 343 -0.05 16.38 -5.78
CA HIS A 343 0.40 17.54 -6.57
C HIS A 343 1.60 18.28 -5.99
N VAL A 344 2.50 17.54 -5.36
CA VAL A 344 3.80 17.99 -4.85
C VAL A 344 4.93 17.42 -5.71
N LYS A 345 6.16 17.93 -5.57
CA LYS A 345 7.30 17.34 -6.28
C LYS A 345 7.57 15.92 -5.77
N VAL A 346 7.86 15.81 -4.48
CA VAL A 346 8.07 14.52 -3.80
C VAL A 346 7.06 14.43 -2.65
N GLY A 347 6.48 13.25 -2.43
CA GLY A 347 5.59 13.05 -1.28
C GLY A 347 6.32 13.29 0.03
N LEU A 348 7.41 12.54 0.26
CA LEU A 348 8.34 12.75 1.38
C LEU A 348 9.80 12.71 0.91
N TRP A 349 10.51 13.84 0.97
CA TRP A 349 11.97 13.88 0.73
C TRP A 349 12.71 14.09 2.06
N LEU A 350 13.32 13.04 2.59
CA LEU A 350 13.91 13.05 3.91
C LEU A 350 15.43 13.00 3.82
N ASP A 351 16.09 14.02 4.34
CA ASP A 351 17.55 14.11 4.40
C ASP A 351 18.03 13.69 5.79
N GLY A 352 18.90 12.68 5.84
CA GLY A 352 19.57 12.20 7.04
C GLY A 352 20.86 12.96 7.39
N PRO A 353 21.66 12.42 8.33
CA PRO A 353 21.38 11.20 9.09
C PRO A 353 20.36 11.45 10.20
N PHE A 354 19.41 10.52 10.37
CA PHE A 354 18.55 10.41 11.55
C PHE A 354 18.04 8.97 11.74
N ASP A 355 17.53 8.67 12.92
CA ASP A 355 16.95 7.36 13.24
C ASP A 355 15.48 7.45 13.67
N GLY A 356 14.73 6.36 13.47
CA GLY A 356 13.45 6.14 14.16
C GLY A 356 12.28 6.98 13.65
N LEU A 357 11.76 6.64 12.47
CA LEU A 357 10.55 7.20 11.86
C LEU A 357 9.57 6.08 11.49
N THR A 358 8.28 6.31 11.67
CA THR A 358 7.22 5.45 11.13
C THR A 358 6.34 6.24 10.16
N VAL A 359 6.24 5.77 8.92
CA VAL A 359 5.37 6.34 7.87
C VAL A 359 4.32 5.30 7.51
N SER A 360 3.05 5.52 7.83
CA SER A 360 2.02 4.50 7.60
C SER A 360 0.62 4.97 7.23
N ASN A 361 -0.12 4.17 6.47
CA ASN A 361 -1.52 4.43 6.09
C ASN A 361 -1.69 5.68 5.21
N ASN A 362 -0.63 6.17 4.58
CA ASN A 362 -0.70 7.37 3.75
C ASN A 362 -1.16 7.01 2.33
N ARG A 363 -1.77 7.98 1.66
CA ARG A 363 -2.08 7.98 0.23
C ARG A 363 -1.22 9.05 -0.44
N ILE A 364 -0.32 8.67 -1.36
CA ILE A 364 0.60 9.59 -2.05
C ILE A 364 0.36 9.47 -3.56
N LEU A 365 -0.17 10.52 -4.17
CA LEU A 365 -0.68 10.48 -5.54
C LEU A 365 -0.11 11.63 -6.36
N ASP A 366 0.03 11.45 -7.66
CA ASP A 366 0.31 12.53 -8.63
C ASP A 366 1.49 13.42 -8.23
N THR A 367 2.63 12.79 -7.93
CA THR A 367 3.88 13.50 -7.62
C THR A 367 4.74 13.64 -8.86
N THR A 368 5.44 14.77 -9.03
CA THR A 368 6.28 14.97 -10.22
C THR A 368 7.68 14.34 -10.09
N ALA A 369 7.97 13.67 -8.98
CA ALA A 369 9.15 12.87 -8.73
C ALA A 369 8.76 11.72 -7.79
N ASP A 370 9.67 11.33 -6.89
CA ASP A 370 9.49 10.19 -6.00
C ASP A 370 8.21 10.29 -5.14
N GLY A 371 7.65 9.13 -4.79
CA GLY A 371 6.63 9.07 -3.74
C GLY A 371 7.25 9.35 -2.36
N LEU A 372 8.32 8.64 -2.01
CA LEU A 372 9.10 8.82 -0.79
C LEU A 372 10.55 8.43 -1.01
N ASN A 373 11.48 9.26 -0.54
CA ASN A 373 12.91 8.98 -0.57
C ASN A 373 13.54 9.12 0.83
N LEU A 374 14.22 8.05 1.27
CA LEU A 374 15.12 8.08 2.43
C LEU A 374 16.52 8.37 1.91
N HIS A 375 17.01 9.59 2.11
CA HIS A 375 18.26 10.06 1.56
C HIS A 375 19.30 10.29 2.67
N ASP A 376 20.48 9.67 2.50
CA ASP A 376 21.72 9.95 3.23
C ASP A 376 21.76 9.60 4.74
N GLY A 377 21.90 8.30 5.06
CA GLY A 377 22.24 7.85 6.41
C GLY A 377 21.05 7.72 7.35
N ILE A 378 19.88 7.45 6.81
CA ILE A 378 18.64 7.24 7.57
C ILE A 378 18.60 5.80 8.06
N SER A 379 18.18 5.59 9.32
CA SER A 379 18.11 4.24 9.88
C SER A 379 16.88 3.96 10.74
N HIS A 380 16.57 2.67 10.92
CA HIS A 380 15.46 2.21 11.76
C HIS A 380 14.11 2.85 11.40
N VAL A 381 13.89 3.12 10.11
CA VAL A 381 12.64 3.67 9.58
C VAL A 381 11.74 2.55 9.10
N THR A 382 10.45 2.65 9.42
CA THR A 382 9.41 1.76 8.88
C THR A 382 8.47 2.57 8.01
N VAL A 383 8.44 2.27 6.71
CA VAL A 383 7.44 2.77 5.75
C VAL A 383 6.49 1.63 5.45
N THR A 384 5.28 1.68 6.00
CA THR A 384 4.35 0.55 5.92
C THR A 384 2.90 0.89 5.65
N ASN A 385 2.19 0.03 4.91
CA ASN A 385 0.77 0.19 4.64
C ASN A 385 0.43 1.50 3.91
N ASN A 386 1.29 1.96 3.00
CA ASN A 386 1.04 3.16 2.20
C ASN A 386 0.57 2.77 0.79
N PHE A 387 -0.35 3.57 0.26
CA PHE A 387 -0.84 3.46 -1.11
C PHE A 387 -0.26 4.60 -1.95
N LEU A 388 0.41 4.27 -3.05
CA LEU A 388 1.06 5.23 -3.93
C LEU A 388 0.69 4.97 -5.39
N ARG A 389 0.34 6.02 -6.14
CA ARG A 389 -0.05 5.91 -7.56
C ARG A 389 0.41 7.14 -8.36
N ASN A 390 0.75 6.92 -9.63
CA ASN A 390 1.02 7.98 -10.62
C ASN A 390 2.17 8.90 -10.19
N LEU A 391 3.37 8.32 -10.07
CA LEU A 391 4.54 8.97 -9.48
C LEU A 391 5.53 9.34 -10.59
N GLY A 392 6.22 10.47 -10.46
CA GLY A 392 7.10 11.01 -11.50
C GLY A 392 8.54 10.48 -11.47
N ASP A 393 8.86 9.58 -10.55
CA ASP A 393 10.13 8.86 -10.41
C ASP A 393 9.89 7.62 -9.50
N ASP A 394 10.93 7.13 -8.83
CA ASP A 394 10.88 6.01 -7.90
C ASP A 394 9.73 6.12 -6.90
N GLY A 395 8.90 5.08 -6.79
CA GLY A 395 7.77 5.14 -5.88
C GLY A 395 8.20 5.18 -4.41
N LEU A 396 9.10 4.28 -4.02
CA LEU A 396 9.79 4.30 -2.73
C LEU A 396 11.29 4.09 -2.96
N ALA A 397 12.12 4.99 -2.46
CA ALA A 397 13.56 4.93 -2.63
C ALA A 397 14.31 4.99 -1.29
N MET A 398 15.43 4.27 -1.22
CA MET A 398 16.52 4.50 -0.28
C MET A 398 17.75 4.91 -1.09
N TRP A 399 18.31 6.08 -0.81
CA TRP A 399 19.48 6.59 -1.51
C TRP A 399 20.60 6.98 -0.55
N SER A 400 21.56 6.08 -0.43
CA SER A 400 22.70 6.20 0.48
C SER A 400 23.83 7.06 -0.10
N GLU A 401 23.57 8.31 -0.52
CA GLU A 401 24.53 9.13 -1.29
C GLU A 401 25.92 9.25 -0.62
N ILE A 402 25.97 9.59 0.68
CA ILE A 402 27.25 9.76 1.42
C ILE A 402 27.34 8.80 2.60
N ASN A 403 26.23 8.62 3.31
CA ASN A 403 26.09 7.75 4.48
C ASN A 403 25.15 6.60 4.15
N ALA A 404 25.48 5.40 4.62
CA ALA A 404 24.66 4.21 4.40
C ALA A 404 23.32 4.33 5.13
N ASP A 405 22.23 4.20 4.39
CA ASP A 405 20.92 3.91 4.96
C ASP A 405 20.91 2.46 5.45
N HIS A 406 20.39 2.21 6.64
CA HIS A 406 20.42 0.86 7.20
C HIS A 406 19.29 0.53 8.17
N ASP A 407 19.01 -0.77 8.31
CA ASP A 407 17.94 -1.29 9.18
C ASP A 407 16.57 -0.65 8.87
N ASN A 408 16.35 -0.21 7.63
CA ASN A 408 15.08 0.36 7.20
C ASN A 408 14.17 -0.71 6.59
N THR A 409 12.86 -0.53 6.73
CA THR A 409 11.87 -1.46 6.22
C THR A 409 10.79 -0.75 5.39
N PHE A 410 10.65 -1.15 4.14
CA PHE A 410 9.47 -0.87 3.32
C PHE A 410 8.57 -2.11 3.33
N SER A 411 7.40 -2.04 3.97
CA SER A 411 6.52 -3.21 4.08
C SER A 411 5.02 -2.98 3.85
N PHE A 412 4.32 -3.92 3.25
CA PHE A 412 2.86 -3.80 3.01
C PHE A 412 2.47 -2.53 2.23
N ASN A 413 3.32 -2.01 1.34
CA ASN A 413 2.96 -0.88 0.49
C ASN A 413 2.40 -1.37 -0.84
N THR A 414 1.50 -0.60 -1.44
CA THR A 414 1.09 -0.76 -2.84
C THR A 414 1.62 0.42 -3.63
N VAL A 415 2.44 0.18 -4.65
CA VAL A 415 3.02 1.20 -5.51
C VAL A 415 2.62 0.94 -6.96
N GLU A 416 1.86 1.85 -7.55
CA GLU A 416 1.28 1.71 -8.88
C GLU A 416 1.76 2.82 -9.80
N LEU A 417 2.01 2.49 -11.07
CA LEU A 417 2.20 3.48 -12.12
C LEU A 417 3.30 4.53 -11.84
N PRO A 418 4.55 4.15 -11.53
CA PRO A 418 5.66 5.10 -11.63
C PRO A 418 5.92 5.40 -13.12
N MET A 419 5.81 6.67 -13.49
CA MET A 419 6.04 7.19 -14.83
C MET A 419 7.49 7.09 -15.26
N LEU A 420 8.41 7.21 -14.31
CA LEU A 420 9.84 7.11 -14.52
C LEU A 420 10.45 6.21 -13.42
N ALA A 421 11.53 5.51 -13.75
CA ALA A 421 12.29 4.69 -12.83
C ALA A 421 11.46 3.53 -12.24
N ASN A 422 11.58 3.25 -10.94
CA ASN A 422 11.15 1.99 -10.34
C ASN A 422 9.91 2.15 -9.48
N ASN A 423 9.23 1.04 -9.18
CA ASN A 423 8.27 1.07 -8.09
C ASN A 423 8.99 1.17 -6.73
N ILE A 424 10.03 0.37 -6.50
CA ILE A 424 10.85 0.42 -5.29
C ILE A 424 12.34 0.33 -5.66
N ALA A 425 13.18 1.21 -5.11
CA ALA A 425 14.62 1.23 -5.33
C ALA A 425 15.45 1.28 -4.05
N ILE A 426 16.54 0.52 -4.02
CA ILE A 426 17.60 0.57 -3.00
C ILE A 426 18.91 0.90 -3.70
N TYR A 427 19.38 2.14 -3.52
CA TYR A 427 20.69 2.60 -3.99
C TYR A 427 21.67 2.56 -2.81
N GLY A 428 22.37 1.44 -2.67
CA GLY A 428 23.36 1.25 -1.62
C GLY A 428 22.80 0.87 -0.24
N GLY A 429 23.58 1.12 0.80
CA GLY A 429 23.20 0.88 2.21
C GLY A 429 23.42 -0.55 2.69
N HIS A 430 22.93 -0.89 3.88
CA HIS A 430 23.03 -2.25 4.42
C HIS A 430 21.85 -2.65 5.30
N ASP A 431 21.57 -3.95 5.40
CA ASP A 431 20.56 -4.49 6.33
C ASP A 431 19.13 -3.91 6.15
N ASN A 432 18.81 -3.48 4.92
CA ASN A 432 17.50 -2.95 4.54
C ASN A 432 16.55 -4.05 4.08
N SER A 433 15.25 -3.82 4.25
CA SER A 433 14.19 -4.80 4.01
C SER A 433 13.05 -4.23 3.16
N VAL A 434 12.63 -4.97 2.14
CA VAL A 434 11.46 -4.71 1.29
C VAL A 434 10.57 -5.95 1.35
N THR A 435 9.46 -5.88 2.07
CA THR A 435 8.64 -7.06 2.37
C THR A 435 7.14 -6.88 2.18
N ASP A 436 6.43 -7.90 1.70
CA ASP A 436 4.97 -7.86 1.59
C ASP A 436 4.40 -6.72 0.72
N ASN A 437 5.20 -6.14 -0.19
CA ASN A 437 4.73 -5.05 -1.06
C ASN A 437 4.06 -5.59 -2.33
N VAL A 438 3.17 -4.79 -2.92
CA VAL A 438 2.64 -4.98 -4.27
C VAL A 438 3.15 -3.82 -5.14
N VAL A 439 3.78 -4.16 -6.26
CA VAL A 439 4.26 -3.17 -7.23
C VAL A 439 3.69 -3.48 -8.61
N THR A 440 3.14 -2.47 -9.28
CA THR A 440 2.51 -2.68 -10.58
C THR A 440 2.78 -1.57 -11.58
N ASP A 441 2.73 -1.97 -12.84
CA ASP A 441 2.58 -1.10 -14.00
C ASP A 441 3.65 -0.01 -14.21
N THR A 442 4.94 -0.36 -14.08
CA THR A 442 6.10 0.51 -14.39
C THR A 442 6.07 1.05 -15.83
N GLN A 443 6.49 2.31 -16.07
CA GLN A 443 6.35 2.96 -17.39
C GLN A 443 7.63 3.16 -18.20
N THR A 444 8.72 3.70 -17.64
CA THR A 444 9.98 3.87 -18.41
C THR A 444 11.21 3.89 -17.52
N GLN A 445 12.35 3.44 -18.05
CA GLN A 445 13.68 3.51 -17.43
C GLN A 445 13.80 2.89 -16.02
N GLY A 446 12.98 1.90 -15.70
CA GLY A 446 13.10 1.13 -14.47
C GLY A 446 12.22 -0.10 -14.40
N GLY A 447 12.27 -0.76 -13.25
CA GLY A 447 11.65 -2.05 -13.00
C GLY A 447 10.69 -2.04 -11.81
N GLY A 448 10.32 -3.22 -11.34
CA GLY A 448 9.51 -3.35 -10.12
C GLY A 448 10.34 -3.04 -8.88
N ILE A 449 11.32 -3.90 -8.58
CA ILE A 449 12.21 -3.75 -7.43
C ILE A 449 13.67 -3.69 -7.90
N HIS A 450 14.38 -2.65 -7.49
CA HIS A 450 15.76 -2.38 -7.87
C HIS A 450 16.71 -2.42 -6.68
N VAL A 451 17.87 -3.05 -6.85
CA VAL A 451 18.98 -2.98 -5.90
C VAL A 451 20.26 -2.66 -6.66
N ALA A 452 20.94 -1.57 -6.29
CA ALA A 452 22.05 -1.08 -7.09
C ALA A 452 23.17 -0.38 -6.33
N ASN A 453 24.36 -0.45 -6.93
CA ASN A 453 25.52 0.38 -6.62
C ASN A 453 25.70 1.43 -7.72
N ARG A 454 24.91 2.51 -7.64
CA ARG A 454 24.93 3.66 -8.55
C ARG A 454 24.68 4.96 -7.78
N PHE A 455 24.71 6.10 -8.48
CA PHE A 455 24.52 7.45 -7.92
C PHE A 455 25.51 7.84 -6.80
N ASN A 456 26.74 7.33 -6.90
CA ASN A 456 27.84 7.45 -5.94
C ASN A 456 27.49 6.98 -4.53
N ALA A 457 26.42 6.18 -4.39
CA ALA A 457 25.95 5.72 -3.10
C ALA A 457 26.98 4.83 -2.39
N VAL A 458 26.94 4.82 -1.05
CA VAL A 458 27.62 3.82 -0.23
C VAL A 458 27.13 2.44 -0.63
N HIS A 459 28.02 1.61 -1.15
CA HIS A 459 27.65 0.33 -1.76
C HIS A 459 26.86 -0.59 -0.82
N VAL A 460 25.98 -1.39 -1.44
CA VAL A 460 25.24 -2.46 -0.79
C VAL A 460 26.20 -3.37 -0.03
N SER A 461 25.96 -3.50 1.27
CA SER A 461 26.66 -4.44 2.15
C SER A 461 25.67 -5.05 3.16
N GLY A 462 26.15 -5.86 4.12
CA GLY A 462 25.25 -6.57 5.04
C GLY A 462 24.27 -7.49 4.30
N THR A 463 23.02 -7.54 4.77
CA THR A 463 21.94 -8.35 4.15
C THR A 463 20.75 -7.50 3.72
N THR A 464 20.56 -7.33 2.42
CA THR A 464 19.30 -6.82 1.86
C THR A 464 18.26 -7.94 1.75
N THR A 465 17.07 -7.73 2.31
CA THR A 465 15.98 -8.71 2.30
C THR A 465 14.83 -8.26 1.39
N LEU A 466 14.51 -9.04 0.36
CA LEU A 466 13.36 -8.85 -0.53
C LEU A 466 12.39 -10.04 -0.35
N ALA A 467 11.47 -10.00 0.61
CA ALA A 467 10.64 -11.16 0.95
C ALA A 467 9.14 -10.94 0.74
N ARG A 468 8.46 -11.94 0.17
CA ARG A 468 7.00 -11.94 -0.03
C ARG A 468 6.50 -10.72 -0.81
N ASN A 469 7.24 -10.24 -1.80
CA ASN A 469 6.75 -9.15 -2.65
C ASN A 469 5.99 -9.71 -3.85
N THR A 470 5.05 -8.94 -4.39
CA THR A 470 4.38 -9.24 -5.66
C THR A 470 4.68 -8.13 -6.65
N THR A 471 5.31 -8.48 -7.76
CA THR A 471 5.41 -7.60 -8.93
C THR A 471 4.36 -8.02 -9.95
N LEU A 472 3.70 -7.06 -10.58
CA LEU A 472 2.71 -7.32 -11.62
C LEU A 472 2.88 -6.34 -12.79
N ARG A 473 3.08 -6.85 -14.01
CA ARG A 473 3.33 -5.98 -15.19
C ARG A 473 4.42 -4.93 -14.97
N ALA A 474 5.37 -5.28 -14.09
CA ALA A 474 6.54 -4.49 -13.80
C ALA A 474 7.61 -4.72 -14.86
N GLY A 475 8.53 -3.76 -14.95
CA GLY A 475 9.53 -3.72 -16.02
C GLY A 475 8.97 -3.12 -17.32
N VAL A 476 9.86 -2.67 -18.18
CA VAL A 476 9.51 -1.97 -19.42
C VAL A 476 10.68 -1.94 -20.41
N LEU A 477 10.47 -1.47 -21.63
CA LEU A 477 11.54 -1.21 -22.58
C LEU A 477 12.29 0.05 -22.13
N ASP A 478 13.59 -0.05 -21.90
CA ASP A 478 14.40 1.15 -21.70
C ASP A 478 14.66 1.82 -23.07
N PRO A 479 14.28 3.11 -23.24
CA PRO A 479 14.44 3.81 -24.52
C PRO A 479 15.89 4.13 -24.87
N ASN A 480 16.83 4.10 -23.92
CA ASN A 480 18.24 4.35 -24.18
C ASN A 480 18.97 3.04 -24.54
N TRP A 481 18.72 1.98 -23.78
CA TRP A 481 19.38 0.69 -23.95
C TRP A 481 18.78 -0.17 -25.06
N GLN A 482 17.51 0.06 -25.41
CA GLN A 482 16.77 -0.71 -26.42
C GLN A 482 16.66 -2.21 -26.06
N PHE A 483 16.58 -2.53 -24.77
CA PHE A 483 16.22 -3.83 -24.21
C PHE A 483 15.36 -3.66 -22.95
N GLY A 484 14.81 -4.76 -22.44
CA GLY A 484 13.90 -4.74 -21.29
C GLY A 484 14.58 -4.41 -19.95
N VAL A 485 13.81 -3.90 -19.01
CA VAL A 485 14.19 -3.83 -17.59
C VAL A 485 13.37 -4.86 -16.83
N GLY A 486 14.04 -5.59 -15.94
CA GLY A 486 13.44 -6.69 -15.20
C GLY A 486 12.43 -6.27 -14.12
N ALA A 487 11.51 -7.17 -13.80
CA ALA A 487 10.61 -6.97 -12.66
C ALA A 487 11.36 -6.89 -11.32
N ILE A 488 12.44 -7.68 -11.15
CA ILE A 488 13.48 -7.46 -10.15
C ILE A 488 14.82 -7.34 -10.88
N TRP A 489 15.61 -6.31 -10.58
CA TRP A 489 16.86 -6.09 -11.30
C TRP A 489 17.99 -5.53 -10.43
N PHE A 490 19.21 -5.92 -10.77
CA PHE A 490 20.43 -5.61 -10.04
C PHE A 490 21.41 -4.87 -10.94
N ASP A 491 21.88 -3.73 -10.47
CA ASP A 491 22.77 -2.85 -11.22
C ASP A 491 24.08 -2.60 -10.46
N ALA A 492 25.19 -3.01 -11.06
CA ALA A 492 26.54 -2.89 -10.51
C ALA A 492 27.35 -1.73 -11.12
N GLN A 493 26.69 -0.72 -11.73
CA GLN A 493 27.30 0.34 -12.54
C GLN A 493 28.59 0.94 -11.95
N GLN A 494 28.62 1.23 -10.64
CA GLN A 494 29.73 1.91 -9.98
C GLN A 494 30.56 1.03 -9.04
N GLY A 495 30.32 -0.28 -9.02
CA GLY A 495 31.11 -1.21 -8.22
C GLY A 495 30.45 -2.58 -8.11
N ALA A 496 31.23 -3.56 -7.62
CA ALA A 496 30.69 -4.90 -7.41
C ALA A 496 29.51 -4.84 -6.41
N LEU A 497 28.43 -5.54 -6.74
CA LEU A 497 27.32 -5.79 -5.84
C LEU A 497 27.57 -7.16 -5.20
N ASP A 498 28.19 -7.16 -4.02
CA ASP A 498 28.64 -8.35 -3.29
C ASP A 498 28.13 -8.42 -1.85
N GLY A 499 27.36 -7.44 -1.39
CA GLY A 499 26.47 -7.60 -0.23
C GLY A 499 25.45 -8.72 -0.45
N THR A 500 24.97 -9.32 0.64
CA THR A 500 24.00 -10.42 0.54
C THR A 500 22.64 -9.87 0.15
N VAL A 501 22.02 -10.44 -0.89
CA VAL A 501 20.63 -10.13 -1.24
C VAL A 501 19.81 -11.41 -1.23
N ASN A 502 18.82 -11.48 -0.34
CA ASN A 502 17.91 -12.62 -0.25
C ASN A 502 16.55 -12.24 -0.83
N VAL A 503 16.16 -12.89 -1.91
CA VAL A 503 14.81 -12.83 -2.50
C VAL A 503 14.07 -14.09 -2.10
N THR A 504 12.96 -13.96 -1.39
CA THR A 504 12.23 -15.14 -0.89
C THR A 504 10.73 -15.01 -1.04
N ASP A 505 10.08 -16.14 -1.33
CA ASP A 505 8.62 -16.29 -1.36
C ASP A 505 7.90 -15.21 -2.21
N SER A 506 8.54 -14.67 -3.25
CA SER A 506 8.01 -13.56 -4.04
C SER A 506 7.31 -14.04 -5.31
N ASN A 507 6.34 -13.25 -5.77
CA ASN A 507 5.58 -13.52 -7.00
C ASN A 507 5.97 -12.47 -8.06
N LEU A 508 6.44 -12.93 -9.21
CA LEU A 508 6.78 -12.09 -10.35
C LEU A 508 5.80 -12.42 -11.48
N LEU A 509 4.78 -11.59 -11.61
CA LEU A 509 3.59 -11.87 -12.41
C LEU A 509 3.54 -10.95 -13.63
N ASP A 510 3.22 -11.52 -14.78
CA ASP A 510 2.96 -10.80 -16.03
C ASP A 510 4.03 -9.74 -16.40
N SER A 511 5.32 -9.99 -16.13
CA SER A 511 6.42 -9.03 -16.35
C SER A 511 6.47 -8.54 -17.82
N SER A 512 6.71 -7.25 -18.05
CA SER A 512 6.67 -6.68 -19.42
C SER A 512 7.81 -7.12 -20.31
N TYR A 513 8.93 -7.46 -19.70
CA TYR A 513 10.07 -8.04 -20.38
C TYR A 513 10.54 -9.23 -19.56
N GLU A 514 11.73 -9.18 -18.97
CA GLU A 514 12.25 -10.26 -18.16
C GLU A 514 11.80 -10.18 -16.68
N ALA A 515 11.86 -11.32 -15.99
CA ALA A 515 11.51 -11.37 -14.57
C ALA A 515 12.69 -10.88 -13.70
N ILE A 516 13.89 -11.42 -13.95
CA ILE A 516 15.10 -11.13 -13.16
C ILE A 516 16.22 -10.67 -14.10
N GLN A 517 16.88 -9.57 -13.76
CA GLN A 517 17.96 -9.00 -14.56
C GLN A 517 19.20 -8.66 -13.73
N THR A 518 20.38 -8.91 -14.28
CA THR A 518 21.64 -8.31 -13.81
C THR A 518 22.24 -7.46 -14.91
N VAL A 519 22.63 -6.23 -14.62
CA VAL A 519 23.06 -5.27 -15.64
C VAL A 519 24.18 -4.36 -15.14
N GLU A 520 24.92 -3.83 -16.11
CA GLU A 520 26.05 -2.91 -15.95
C GLU A 520 27.16 -3.39 -14.99
N GLY A 521 28.25 -2.62 -14.93
CA GLY A 521 29.24 -2.81 -13.87
C GLY A 521 30.19 -4.00 -13.97
N SER A 522 30.81 -4.30 -12.83
CA SER A 522 31.79 -5.39 -12.69
C SER A 522 31.13 -6.74 -12.46
N THR A 523 30.58 -6.97 -11.27
CA THR A 523 30.00 -8.27 -10.87
C THR A 523 28.81 -8.11 -9.92
N VAL A 524 27.77 -8.92 -10.12
CA VAL A 524 26.65 -9.13 -9.20
C VAL A 524 26.78 -10.53 -8.60
N SER A 525 26.92 -10.62 -7.28
CA SER A 525 27.14 -11.88 -6.55
C SER A 525 26.40 -11.89 -5.20
N ASN A 526 26.37 -13.03 -4.51
CA ASN A 526 25.67 -13.21 -3.23
C ASN A 526 24.17 -12.88 -3.29
N VAL A 527 23.55 -13.13 -4.45
CA VAL A 527 22.10 -13.05 -4.64
C VAL A 527 21.48 -14.44 -4.55
N HIS A 528 20.51 -14.60 -3.67
CA HIS A 528 19.86 -15.87 -3.36
C HIS A 528 18.35 -15.77 -3.54
N PHE A 529 17.80 -16.60 -4.43
CA PHE A 529 16.36 -16.74 -4.66
C PHE A 529 15.83 -18.02 -4.03
N SER A 530 14.70 -17.94 -3.31
CA SER A 530 14.08 -19.12 -2.73
C SER A 530 12.55 -19.05 -2.66
N ASN A 531 11.89 -20.11 -3.12
CA ASN A 531 10.42 -20.25 -3.13
C ASN A 531 9.69 -19.17 -3.95
N ASP A 532 10.35 -18.59 -4.95
CA ASP A 532 9.76 -17.57 -5.80
C ASP A 532 8.93 -18.19 -6.94
N THR A 533 7.84 -17.53 -7.30
CA THR A 533 6.98 -17.91 -8.42
C THR A 533 7.06 -16.86 -9.53
N ILE A 534 7.39 -17.30 -10.73
CA ILE A 534 7.41 -16.48 -11.94
C ILE A 534 6.30 -17.00 -12.86
N ASP A 535 5.34 -16.16 -13.20
CA ASP A 535 4.24 -16.58 -14.08
C ASP A 535 3.87 -15.47 -15.06
N GLY A 536 4.12 -15.73 -16.35
CA GLY A 536 3.99 -14.75 -17.41
C GLY A 536 5.16 -13.77 -17.40
N THR A 537 6.22 -14.07 -18.14
CA THR A 537 7.31 -13.12 -18.39
C THR A 537 7.39 -12.86 -19.87
N GLY A 538 7.38 -11.59 -20.29
CA GLY A 538 7.35 -11.20 -21.70
C GLY A 538 8.53 -11.76 -22.51
N THR A 539 9.72 -11.77 -21.92
CA THR A 539 10.93 -12.32 -22.55
C THR A 539 11.49 -13.46 -21.71
N PHE A 540 12.43 -13.17 -20.82
CA PHE A 540 13.25 -14.16 -20.15
C PHE A 540 12.83 -14.32 -18.68
N VAL A 541 13.18 -15.47 -18.11
CA VAL A 541 13.23 -15.61 -16.65
C VAL A 541 14.46 -14.87 -16.14
N LEU A 542 15.62 -15.11 -16.75
CA LEU A 542 16.88 -14.45 -16.41
C LEU A 542 17.45 -13.69 -17.61
N GLN A 543 17.76 -12.41 -17.45
CA GLN A 543 18.58 -11.63 -18.38
C GLN A 543 19.89 -11.22 -17.71
N LEU A 544 20.97 -11.93 -18.05
CA LEU A 544 22.26 -11.82 -17.38
C LEU A 544 23.26 -11.05 -18.23
N GLN A 545 23.51 -9.79 -17.87
CA GLN A 545 24.39 -8.86 -18.58
C GLN A 545 25.60 -8.42 -17.76
N ALA A 546 25.55 -8.54 -16.43
CA ALA A 546 26.70 -8.40 -15.53
C ALA A 546 27.27 -9.77 -15.16
N GLY A 547 28.59 -9.89 -15.00
CA GLY A 547 29.22 -11.12 -14.50
C GLY A 547 28.88 -11.41 -13.03
N GLY A 548 29.26 -12.58 -12.51
CA GLY A 548 29.11 -12.92 -11.09
C GLY A 548 28.37 -14.23 -10.83
N SER A 549 27.44 -14.25 -9.87
CA SER A 549 26.73 -15.47 -9.49
C SER A 549 25.39 -15.22 -8.78
N ALA A 550 24.48 -16.18 -8.90
CA ALA A 550 23.25 -16.25 -8.10
C ALA A 550 22.87 -17.70 -7.82
N SER A 551 22.15 -17.95 -6.73
CA SER A 551 21.63 -19.27 -6.39
C SER A 551 20.11 -19.30 -6.33
N PHE A 552 19.51 -20.41 -6.74
CA PHE A 552 18.05 -20.57 -6.82
C PHE A 552 17.61 -21.87 -6.14
N ALA A 553 16.61 -21.79 -5.27
CA ALA A 553 15.96 -22.95 -4.64
C ALA A 553 14.44 -22.84 -4.76
N ASN A 554 13.75 -23.88 -5.21
CA ASN A 554 12.28 -23.88 -5.34
C ASN A 554 11.71 -22.71 -6.17
N VAL A 555 12.45 -22.22 -7.17
CA VAL A 555 11.98 -21.14 -8.06
C VAL A 555 11.27 -21.76 -9.27
N THR A 556 9.99 -21.46 -9.41
CA THR A 556 9.17 -21.99 -10.51
C THR A 556 8.85 -20.92 -11.53
N ALA A 557 8.87 -21.29 -12.82
CA ALA A 557 8.50 -20.40 -13.91
C ALA A 557 7.44 -21.05 -14.82
N ALA A 558 6.44 -20.27 -15.20
CA ALA A 558 5.43 -20.64 -16.19
C ALA A 558 5.18 -19.50 -17.19
N HIS A 559 4.64 -19.87 -18.36
CA HIS A 559 4.26 -18.94 -19.42
C HIS A 559 5.36 -17.93 -19.81
N VAL A 560 6.58 -18.45 -20.02
CA VAL A 560 7.75 -17.67 -20.47
C VAL A 560 7.60 -17.34 -21.95
N GLY A 561 7.68 -16.05 -22.30
CA GLY A 561 7.48 -15.56 -23.66
C GLY A 561 8.62 -15.89 -24.61
N ALA A 562 9.87 -15.91 -24.14
CA ALA A 562 11.01 -16.36 -24.93
C ALA A 562 11.08 -17.90 -24.99
N PRO A 563 11.39 -18.49 -26.17
CA PRO A 563 11.59 -19.94 -26.29
C PRO A 563 12.71 -20.49 -25.41
N ASN A 564 13.71 -19.66 -25.12
CA ASN A 564 14.76 -19.94 -24.15
C ASN A 564 14.56 -19.02 -22.94
N PRO A 565 14.44 -19.55 -21.72
CA PRO A 565 14.14 -18.76 -20.53
C PRO A 565 15.35 -17.97 -20.00
N ILE A 566 16.56 -18.19 -20.50
CA ILE A 566 17.78 -17.53 -20.00
C ILE A 566 18.48 -16.82 -21.16
N TYR A 567 18.70 -15.52 -21.01
CA TYR A 567 19.62 -14.75 -21.85
C TYR A 567 20.96 -14.56 -21.14
N SER A 568 22.05 -14.90 -21.82
CA SER A 568 23.39 -14.49 -21.41
C SER A 568 24.41 -14.65 -22.53
N CYS A 569 25.22 -13.62 -22.75
CA CYS A 569 26.38 -13.65 -23.63
C CYS A 569 27.72 -13.74 -22.87
N LEU A 570 27.68 -14.04 -21.57
CA LEU A 570 28.84 -13.98 -20.68
C LEU A 570 29.70 -15.27 -20.71
N GLY A 571 29.26 -16.32 -21.39
CA GLY A 571 29.88 -17.64 -21.29
C GLY A 571 29.89 -18.12 -19.84
N ASN A 572 31.08 -18.38 -19.28
CA ASN A 572 31.24 -18.78 -17.87
C ASN A 572 31.34 -17.57 -16.91
N GLY A 573 31.09 -16.35 -17.40
CA GLY A 573 31.19 -15.12 -16.61
C GLY A 573 30.10 -14.94 -15.56
N PHE A 574 29.00 -15.71 -15.62
CA PHE A 574 27.98 -15.75 -14.59
C PHE A 574 27.65 -17.19 -14.18
N THR A 575 27.72 -17.48 -12.88
CA THR A 575 27.44 -18.81 -12.33
C THR A 575 26.02 -18.89 -11.78
N ILE A 576 25.19 -19.76 -12.35
CA ILE A 576 23.85 -20.07 -11.85
C ILE A 576 23.93 -21.36 -11.01
N THR A 577 23.72 -21.23 -9.71
CA THR A 577 23.73 -22.36 -8.77
C THR A 577 22.31 -22.86 -8.51
N ASP A 578 22.01 -24.10 -8.89
CA ASP A 578 20.75 -24.77 -8.58
C ASP A 578 20.85 -25.50 -7.24
N ASN A 579 20.10 -25.03 -6.24
CA ASN A 579 20.01 -25.63 -4.90
C ASN A 579 18.82 -26.61 -4.77
N GLY A 580 18.14 -26.93 -5.87
CA GLY A 580 17.04 -27.90 -5.95
C GLY A 580 15.65 -27.27 -5.98
N GLY A 581 14.69 -27.98 -6.57
CA GLY A 581 13.26 -27.60 -6.62
C GLY A 581 12.90 -26.58 -7.71
N ASN A 582 13.86 -26.12 -8.51
CA ASN A 582 13.61 -25.19 -9.61
C ASN A 582 12.86 -25.91 -10.76
N ALA A 583 11.90 -25.23 -11.39
CA ALA A 583 11.09 -25.83 -12.47
C ALA A 583 10.69 -24.81 -13.55
N GLY A 584 10.64 -25.25 -14.81
CA GLY A 584 10.11 -24.47 -15.94
C GLY A 584 11.11 -23.56 -16.67
N TRP A 585 12.29 -23.31 -16.09
CA TRP A 585 13.30 -22.42 -16.69
C TRP A 585 14.73 -22.98 -16.68
N TYR A 586 14.98 -24.04 -15.91
CA TYR A 586 16.28 -24.67 -15.69
C TYR A 586 16.24 -26.17 -16.02
N PRO A 587 17.34 -26.84 -16.46
CA PRO A 587 18.60 -26.27 -16.96
C PRO A 587 18.50 -26.00 -18.47
N SER A 588 18.53 -24.71 -18.85
CA SER A 588 18.62 -24.29 -20.27
C SER A 588 20.03 -23.78 -20.57
N THR A 589 20.59 -24.11 -21.73
CA THR A 589 21.78 -23.40 -22.24
C THR A 589 21.40 -21.96 -22.54
N PRO A 590 22.07 -20.93 -21.99
CA PRO A 590 21.70 -19.54 -22.22
C PRO A 590 21.65 -19.19 -23.71
N TYR A 591 20.62 -18.46 -24.10
CA TYR A 591 20.53 -17.82 -25.41
C TYR A 591 21.43 -16.58 -25.44
N CYS A 592 22.24 -16.47 -26.49
CA CYS A 592 23.02 -15.28 -26.81
C CYS A 592 22.75 -14.90 -28.26
N GLY A 593 21.92 -13.88 -28.46
CA GLY A 593 21.51 -13.39 -29.77
C GLY A 593 20.78 -12.06 -29.63
N GLY A 594 20.05 -11.63 -30.66
CA GLY A 594 19.26 -10.39 -30.59
C GLY A 594 18.10 -10.48 -29.60
N TRP A 595 17.60 -9.32 -29.17
CA TRP A 595 16.48 -9.19 -28.24
C TRP A 595 15.17 -9.66 -28.90
N PRO A 596 14.50 -10.72 -28.38
CA PRO A 596 13.21 -11.13 -28.90
C PRO A 596 12.13 -10.11 -28.53
N PRO A 597 11.10 -9.92 -29.38
CA PRO A 597 9.93 -9.16 -28.97
C PRO A 597 9.24 -9.87 -27.79
N PRO A 598 8.68 -9.13 -26.82
CA PRO A 598 7.99 -9.74 -25.70
C PRO A 598 6.69 -10.42 -26.15
N VAL A 599 6.35 -11.52 -25.50
CA VAL A 599 5.10 -12.27 -25.68
C VAL A 599 4.37 -12.34 -24.34
N TYR A 600 3.22 -11.68 -24.27
CA TYR A 600 2.43 -11.58 -23.04
C TYR A 600 1.46 -12.74 -22.92
N THR A 601 1.84 -13.73 -22.10
CA THR A 601 0.99 -14.86 -21.74
C THR A 601 0.91 -14.97 -20.23
N TYR A 602 -0.17 -14.49 -19.64
CA TYR A 602 -0.45 -14.63 -18.20
C TYR A 602 -1.93 -14.97 -18.00
N PRO A 603 -2.26 -16.09 -17.33
CA PRO A 603 -3.65 -16.52 -17.17
C PRO A 603 -4.40 -15.78 -16.07
N GLY A 604 -3.70 -15.09 -15.15
CA GLY A 604 -4.32 -14.45 -13.99
C GLY A 604 -5.20 -13.25 -14.32
N GLY A 605 -4.82 -12.46 -15.35
CA GLY A 605 -5.56 -11.28 -15.83
C GLY A 605 -5.82 -10.18 -14.78
N GLY A 606 -6.11 -8.96 -15.26
CA GLY A 606 -6.54 -7.82 -14.42
C GLY A 606 -5.46 -7.28 -13.46
N ASN A 607 -5.81 -6.19 -12.76
CA ASN A 607 -5.03 -5.70 -11.64
C ASN A 607 -5.60 -6.30 -10.34
N PRO A 608 -4.78 -6.83 -9.42
CA PRO A 608 -5.24 -7.17 -8.09
C PRO A 608 -5.50 -5.83 -7.39
N PRO A 609 -6.77 -5.49 -7.09
CA PRO A 609 -7.02 -4.24 -6.42
C PRO A 609 -6.34 -4.28 -5.04
N PRO A 610 -5.96 -3.12 -4.48
CA PRO A 610 -5.39 -3.05 -3.14
C PRO A 610 -6.28 -3.78 -2.12
N THR A 611 -5.68 -4.26 -1.04
CA THR A 611 -6.44 -5.03 -0.05
C THR A 611 -7.44 -4.09 0.63
N THR A 612 -8.71 -4.25 0.33
CA THR A 612 -9.75 -3.35 0.87
C THR A 612 -10.08 -3.72 2.32
N THR A 613 -10.26 -2.72 3.16
CA THR A 613 -10.80 -2.90 4.51
C THR A 613 -12.28 -3.23 4.41
N THR A 614 -12.65 -4.51 4.30
CA THR A 614 -14.06 -4.91 4.28
C THR A 614 -14.77 -4.46 5.56
N THR A 615 -15.65 -3.46 5.47
CA THR A 615 -16.65 -3.20 6.51
C THR A 615 -17.76 -4.24 6.40
N THR A 616 -17.45 -5.49 6.75
CA THR A 616 -18.44 -6.57 6.66
C THR A 616 -19.48 -6.41 7.78
N THR A 617 -20.71 -6.07 7.41
CA THR A 617 -21.86 -6.49 8.20
C THR A 617 -21.92 -8.01 8.12
N THR A 618 -21.88 -8.66 9.28
CA THR A 618 -21.61 -10.09 9.44
C THR A 618 -22.65 -10.95 8.69
N THR A 619 -22.23 -11.62 7.61
CA THR A 619 -22.91 -12.84 7.17
C THR A 619 -21.85 -13.87 6.77
N THR A 620 -21.75 -14.90 7.62
CA THR A 620 -20.82 -16.02 7.52
C THR A 620 -21.13 -16.91 6.31
N THR A 621 -20.17 -17.03 5.41
CA THR A 621 -19.99 -18.24 4.61
C THR A 621 -18.53 -18.68 4.71
N THR A 622 -18.39 -19.96 5.02
CA THR A 622 -17.18 -20.64 5.47
C THR A 622 -16.22 -20.92 4.32
N THR A 623 -15.06 -20.26 4.34
CA THR A 623 -13.83 -20.72 3.70
C THR A 623 -12.71 -20.69 4.75
N ALA A 624 -11.89 -21.73 4.75
CA ALA A 624 -10.86 -21.98 5.77
C ALA A 624 -9.85 -20.82 5.86
N PRO A 625 -9.44 -20.39 7.08
CA PRO A 625 -8.48 -19.31 7.24
C PRO A 625 -7.00 -19.76 7.07
N PRO A 626 -6.11 -18.84 6.66
CA PRO A 626 -4.68 -19.04 6.43
C PRO A 626 -3.88 -19.33 7.72
N SER A 627 -2.71 -19.97 7.57
CA SER A 627 -1.87 -20.56 8.63
C SER A 627 -1.02 -19.58 9.47
N GLY A 628 -1.57 -18.44 9.91
CA GLY A 628 -0.87 -17.40 10.69
C GLY A 628 -1.27 -17.30 12.18
N ASN A 629 -0.70 -16.32 12.91
CA ASN A 629 -1.13 -15.97 14.28
C ASN A 629 -2.55 -15.37 14.24
N LEU A 630 -3.53 -16.15 14.67
CA LEU A 630 -4.95 -15.84 14.67
C LEU A 630 -5.35 -14.69 15.63
N ALA A 631 -4.48 -14.38 16.60
CA ALA A 631 -4.72 -13.33 17.60
C ALA A 631 -4.13 -11.97 17.21
N LEU A 632 -3.28 -11.88 16.18
CA LEU A 632 -2.61 -10.64 15.77
C LEU A 632 -3.63 -9.55 15.42
N GLY A 633 -3.50 -8.37 16.04
CA GLY A 633 -4.38 -7.21 15.82
C GLY A 633 -5.85 -7.42 16.23
N LYS A 634 -6.18 -8.54 16.87
CA LYS A 634 -7.53 -8.83 17.37
C LYS A 634 -7.87 -8.01 18.61
N ALA A 635 -9.16 -7.89 18.92
CA ALA A 635 -9.60 -7.17 20.11
C ALA A 635 -9.13 -7.88 21.39
N MET A 636 -8.36 -7.16 22.20
CA MET A 636 -7.88 -7.63 23.50
C MET A 636 -8.64 -6.95 24.64
N SER A 637 -8.91 -7.72 25.68
CA SER A 637 -9.49 -7.22 26.94
C SER A 637 -8.83 -7.90 28.12
N ALA A 638 -8.86 -7.27 29.28
CA ALA A 638 -8.30 -7.83 30.51
C ALA A 638 -9.16 -7.47 31.72
N SER A 639 -8.98 -8.20 32.83
CA SER A 639 -9.60 -7.86 34.12
C SER A 639 -9.14 -6.51 34.67
N SER A 640 -7.87 -6.18 34.43
CA SER A 640 -7.26 -4.91 34.80
C SER A 640 -5.99 -4.70 34.00
N TYR A 641 -5.43 -3.50 34.11
CA TYR A 641 -4.05 -3.22 33.76
C TYR A 641 -3.48 -2.15 34.68
N THR A 642 -2.16 -2.03 34.75
CA THR A 642 -1.48 -0.95 35.46
C THR A 642 -0.78 0.00 34.49
N GLN A 643 -0.72 1.27 34.86
CA GLN A 643 -0.05 2.31 34.08
C GLN A 643 -0.50 2.32 32.61
N VAL A 644 0.45 2.19 31.68
CA VAL A 644 0.24 2.19 30.23
C VAL A 644 0.25 0.79 29.61
N TYR A 645 0.38 -0.26 30.42
CA TYR A 645 0.55 -1.65 29.98
C TYR A 645 -0.80 -2.33 29.68
N GLY A 646 -1.54 -1.76 28.73
CA GLY A 646 -2.87 -2.20 28.33
C GLY A 646 -2.89 -3.54 27.60
N PRO A 647 -4.06 -4.20 27.49
CA PRO A 647 -4.19 -5.53 26.92
C PRO A 647 -3.87 -5.60 25.41
N GLY A 648 -3.97 -4.48 24.68
CA GLY A 648 -3.62 -4.41 23.25
C GLY A 648 -2.12 -4.53 22.97
N ASN A 649 -1.28 -4.32 23.98
CA ASN A 649 0.17 -4.55 23.85
C ASN A 649 0.55 -6.04 23.82
N ALA A 650 -0.43 -6.94 23.97
CA ALA A 650 -0.18 -8.37 24.00
C ALA A 650 -0.48 -9.05 22.64
N ASN A 651 -0.70 -8.29 21.58
CA ASN A 651 -0.89 -8.83 20.22
C ASN A 651 -0.60 -7.80 19.13
N ASP A 652 0.31 -6.87 19.41
CA ASP A 652 0.75 -5.80 18.52
C ASP A 652 2.00 -6.19 17.69
N ASN A 653 2.46 -7.44 17.83
CA ASN A 653 3.68 -7.98 17.23
C ASN A 653 4.97 -7.30 17.72
N ASN A 654 4.92 -6.68 18.91
CA ASN A 654 6.05 -6.01 19.53
C ASN A 654 6.39 -6.67 20.87
N THR A 655 7.37 -7.58 20.86
CA THR A 655 7.81 -8.23 22.10
C THR A 655 8.42 -7.28 23.14
N GLY A 656 8.69 -6.01 22.81
CA GLY A 656 9.16 -4.98 23.75
C GLY A 656 8.05 -4.26 24.52
N SER A 657 6.82 -4.24 24.02
CA SER A 657 5.63 -3.80 24.75
C SER A 657 5.02 -4.99 25.51
N TYR A 658 4.17 -4.72 26.51
CA TYR A 658 3.49 -5.78 27.24
C TYR A 658 2.21 -5.29 27.91
N TRP A 659 1.31 -6.23 28.15
CA TRP A 659 0.23 -6.10 29.12
C TRP A 659 0.74 -6.45 30.52
N GLU A 660 0.32 -5.69 31.53
CA GLU A 660 0.54 -6.00 32.95
C GLU A 660 -0.74 -5.74 33.76
N SER A 661 -1.21 -6.74 34.50
CA SER A 661 -2.37 -6.60 35.38
C SER A 661 -2.09 -5.72 36.61
N ALA A 662 -3.13 -5.31 37.34
CA ALA A 662 -2.95 -4.69 38.65
C ALA A 662 -2.14 -5.58 39.62
N ASN A 663 -1.21 -4.97 40.35
CA ASN A 663 -0.29 -5.68 41.24
C ASN A 663 -1.00 -6.22 42.50
N ASN A 664 -0.57 -7.40 42.96
CA ASN A 664 -1.07 -8.10 44.14
C ASN A 664 -2.57 -8.43 44.10
N ALA A 665 -3.15 -8.56 42.90
CA ALA A 665 -4.59 -8.69 42.70
C ALA A 665 -5.01 -10.01 42.02
N PHE A 666 -4.17 -11.06 42.03
CA PHE A 666 -4.55 -12.36 41.44
C PHE A 666 -5.85 -12.93 42.05
N PRO A 667 -6.72 -13.59 41.27
CA PRO A 667 -6.54 -13.91 39.85
C PRO A 667 -6.79 -12.72 38.92
N GLN A 668 -6.06 -12.69 37.80
CA GLN A 668 -6.20 -11.69 36.74
C GLN A 668 -6.28 -12.40 35.38
N TRP A 669 -6.97 -11.81 34.41
CA TRP A 669 -7.15 -12.43 33.10
C TRP A 669 -6.85 -11.49 31.94
N LEU A 670 -6.37 -12.07 30.84
CA LEU A 670 -6.17 -11.45 29.53
C LEU A 670 -6.89 -12.29 28.48
N GLN A 671 -7.62 -11.65 27.58
CA GLN A 671 -8.50 -12.31 26.62
C GLN A 671 -8.35 -11.72 25.22
N VAL A 672 -8.32 -12.59 24.22
CA VAL A 672 -8.47 -12.25 22.81
C VAL A 672 -9.86 -12.66 22.30
N ASP A 673 -10.52 -11.78 21.53
CA ASP A 673 -11.65 -12.12 20.66
C ASP A 673 -11.13 -12.34 19.23
N LEU A 674 -11.09 -13.59 18.77
CA LEU A 674 -10.66 -13.97 17.42
C LEU A 674 -11.62 -13.47 16.33
N GLY A 675 -12.77 -12.91 16.71
CA GLY A 675 -13.81 -12.35 15.84
C GLY A 675 -14.84 -13.39 15.38
N SER A 676 -14.44 -14.67 15.30
CA SER A 676 -15.33 -15.80 14.99
C SER A 676 -14.79 -17.08 15.63
N SER A 677 -15.63 -18.13 15.71
CA SER A 677 -15.21 -19.43 16.25
C SER A 677 -14.20 -20.07 15.30
N THR A 678 -12.94 -20.16 15.72
CA THR A 678 -11.81 -20.63 14.91
C THR A 678 -11.15 -21.84 15.56
N SER A 679 -10.63 -22.76 14.75
CA SER A 679 -9.85 -23.90 15.26
C SER A 679 -8.57 -23.43 15.95
N VAL A 680 -8.36 -23.89 17.18
CA VAL A 680 -7.19 -23.56 18.00
C VAL A 680 -6.49 -24.86 18.40
N ARG A 681 -5.17 -24.88 18.24
CA ARG A 681 -4.32 -26.01 18.61
C ARG A 681 -3.14 -25.62 19.49
N ARG A 682 -2.67 -24.39 19.37
CA ARG A 682 -1.45 -23.94 20.03
C ARG A 682 -1.54 -22.47 20.38
N ILE A 683 -1.06 -22.13 21.56
CA ILE A 683 -0.86 -20.76 22.03
C ILE A 683 0.63 -20.57 22.27
N VAL A 684 1.18 -19.43 21.84
CA VAL A 684 2.55 -19.02 22.18
C VAL A 684 2.46 -17.73 22.98
N LEU A 685 3.04 -17.74 24.17
CA LEU A 685 3.12 -16.55 25.03
C LEU A 685 4.56 -16.10 25.12
N THR A 686 4.78 -14.79 25.08
CA THR A 686 6.11 -14.20 25.29
C THR A 686 6.11 -13.19 26.43
N LEU A 687 7.31 -12.93 26.95
CA LEU A 687 7.65 -11.76 27.76
C LEU A 687 8.75 -10.97 27.03
N PRO A 688 9.01 -9.71 27.41
CA PRO A 688 10.08 -8.96 26.80
C PRO A 688 11.42 -9.71 26.83
N PRO A 689 12.14 -9.81 25.69
CA PRO A 689 13.30 -10.69 25.56
C PRO A 689 14.55 -10.14 26.25
N SER A 690 14.52 -8.89 26.72
CA SER A 690 15.60 -8.26 27.48
C SER A 690 15.96 -9.10 28.71
N SER A 691 17.26 -9.28 28.96
CA SER A 691 17.77 -10.01 30.14
C SER A 691 17.39 -9.35 31.47
N ALA A 692 16.98 -8.07 31.46
CA ALA A 692 16.37 -7.39 32.61
C ALA A 692 15.07 -8.07 33.07
N TRP A 693 14.37 -8.74 32.16
CA TRP A 693 13.26 -9.63 32.47
C TRP A 693 13.79 -11.01 32.87
N GLY A 694 14.29 -11.09 34.11
CA GLY A 694 14.82 -12.32 34.69
C GLY A 694 13.82 -13.48 34.64
N ALA A 695 14.37 -14.71 34.67
CA ALA A 695 13.58 -15.94 34.56
C ALA A 695 12.49 -16.00 35.64
N ARG A 696 11.27 -16.36 35.22
CA ARG A 696 10.09 -16.39 36.08
C ARG A 696 9.08 -17.44 35.64
N THR A 697 8.27 -17.90 36.57
CA THR A 697 7.16 -18.81 36.34
C THR A 697 5.85 -18.09 36.54
N GLN A 698 5.04 -17.98 35.49
CA GLN A 698 3.66 -17.52 35.60
C GLN A 698 2.72 -18.72 35.67
N THR A 699 1.86 -18.78 36.69
CA THR A 699 0.84 -19.81 36.86
C THR A 699 -0.45 -19.35 36.22
N LEU A 700 -0.91 -20.04 35.17
CA LEU A 700 -2.13 -19.70 34.46
C LEU A 700 -2.87 -20.94 33.95
N SER A 701 -4.16 -20.74 33.63
CA SER A 701 -5.00 -21.68 32.87
C SER A 701 -5.46 -21.02 31.57
N VAL A 702 -5.81 -21.84 30.57
CA VAL A 702 -6.39 -21.39 29.30
C VAL A 702 -7.87 -21.74 29.27
N LEU A 703 -8.71 -20.74 29.10
CA LEU A 703 -10.16 -20.87 28.99
C LEU A 703 -10.62 -20.52 27.57
N GLY A 704 -11.68 -21.19 27.11
CA GLY A 704 -12.32 -20.98 25.81
C GLY A 704 -13.79 -20.64 25.95
N SER A 705 -14.27 -19.74 25.10
CA SER A 705 -15.70 -19.44 24.94
C SER A 705 -16.04 -19.14 23.47
N ASN A 706 -17.30 -19.38 23.11
CA ASN A 706 -17.87 -18.94 21.82
C ASN A 706 -18.77 -17.69 21.94
N ASP A 707 -19.23 -17.35 23.15
CA ASP A 707 -20.15 -16.25 23.42
C ASP A 707 -19.51 -15.06 24.19
N GLY A 708 -18.30 -15.27 24.74
CA GLY A 708 -17.56 -14.26 25.51
C GLY A 708 -18.05 -14.10 26.95
N GLY A 709 -19.06 -14.87 27.36
CA GLY A 709 -19.63 -14.87 28.71
C GLY A 709 -19.37 -16.17 29.47
N SER A 710 -19.69 -17.31 28.85
CA SER A 710 -19.53 -18.65 29.44
C SER A 710 -18.20 -19.26 29.03
N PHE A 711 -17.29 -19.48 29.98
CA PHE A 711 -15.97 -20.04 29.72
C PHE A 711 -15.84 -21.48 30.22
N SER A 712 -15.15 -22.29 29.43
CA SER A 712 -14.74 -23.65 29.79
C SER A 712 -13.22 -23.77 29.83
N THR A 713 -12.69 -24.59 30.72
CA THR A 713 -11.23 -24.80 30.82
C THR A 713 -10.75 -25.70 29.68
N LEU A 714 -9.87 -25.17 28.83
CA LEU A 714 -9.23 -25.93 27.74
C LEU A 714 -7.90 -26.55 28.21
N VAL A 715 -7.15 -25.80 29.01
CA VAL A 715 -5.90 -26.24 29.64
C VAL A 715 -5.96 -25.87 31.11
N GLY A 716 -5.80 -26.87 31.98
CA GLY A 716 -5.81 -26.68 33.43
C GLY A 716 -4.67 -25.78 33.92
N SER A 717 -4.80 -25.27 35.14
CA SER A 717 -3.80 -24.37 35.72
C SER A 717 -2.44 -25.06 35.86
N ALA A 718 -1.39 -24.44 35.32
CA ALA A 718 -0.01 -24.90 35.41
C ALA A 718 0.97 -23.73 35.47
N GLY A 719 2.18 -23.96 36.00
CA GLY A 719 3.27 -23.00 35.96
C GLY A 719 4.02 -23.06 34.62
N TYR A 720 4.16 -21.92 33.95
CA TYR A 720 4.91 -21.77 32.70
C TYR A 720 6.13 -20.91 32.94
N ARG A 721 7.32 -21.49 32.75
CA ARG A 721 8.59 -20.83 33.00
C ARG A 721 9.08 -20.09 31.76
N PHE A 722 9.17 -18.77 31.89
CA PHE A 722 9.81 -17.88 30.95
C PHE A 722 11.28 -17.72 31.35
N ASP A 723 12.20 -17.97 30.43
CA ASP A 723 13.63 -17.80 30.64
C ASP A 723 14.22 -16.96 29.51
N PRO A 724 14.91 -15.84 29.80
CA PRO A 724 15.52 -15.02 28.77
C PRO A 724 16.57 -15.80 27.96
N ASN A 725 17.21 -16.84 28.53
CA ASN A 725 18.14 -17.69 27.78
C ASN A 725 17.47 -18.54 26.70
N THR A 726 16.15 -18.72 26.76
CA THR A 726 15.36 -19.41 25.74
C THR A 726 14.36 -18.47 25.07
N GLY A 727 14.66 -17.16 25.07
CA GLY A 727 13.87 -16.14 24.38
C GLY A 727 12.58 -15.72 25.09
N ASN A 728 12.45 -15.95 26.41
CA ASN A 728 11.29 -15.55 27.21
C ASN A 728 9.95 -15.95 26.55
N THR A 729 9.90 -17.18 26.02
CA THR A 729 8.77 -17.71 25.25
C THR A 729 8.31 -19.03 25.82
N VAL A 730 6.99 -19.24 25.89
CA VAL A 730 6.38 -20.52 26.28
C VAL A 730 5.33 -20.91 25.25
N THR A 731 5.27 -22.20 24.91
CA THR A 731 4.25 -22.75 24.02
C THR A 731 3.31 -23.64 24.81
N ILE A 732 2.00 -23.41 24.67
CA ILE A 732 0.93 -24.15 25.31
C ILE A 732 0.16 -24.92 24.24
N SER A 733 0.17 -26.25 24.33
CA SER A 733 -0.68 -27.10 23.49
C SER A 733 -2.12 -27.06 24.00
N VAL A 734 -3.07 -26.84 23.09
CA VAL A 734 -4.51 -26.81 23.39
C VAL A 734 -5.17 -28.03 22.75
N PRO A 735 -6.06 -28.76 23.45
CA PRO A 735 -6.89 -29.78 22.82
C PRO A 735 -7.62 -29.16 21.63
N GLN A 736 -7.65 -29.84 20.47
CA GLN A 736 -8.24 -29.27 19.26
C GLN A 736 -9.70 -28.86 19.54
N THR A 737 -9.97 -27.57 19.40
CA THR A 737 -11.27 -26.99 19.73
C THR A 737 -11.54 -25.78 18.85
N SER A 738 -12.81 -25.41 18.69
CA SER A 738 -13.21 -24.18 18.02
C SER A 738 -13.67 -23.17 19.05
N GLN A 739 -12.99 -22.04 19.12
CA GLN A 739 -13.23 -20.98 20.09
C GLN A 739 -13.22 -19.63 19.40
N ARG A 740 -14.11 -18.74 19.84
CA ARG A 740 -14.04 -17.33 19.45
C ARG A 740 -13.19 -16.53 20.43
N PHE A 741 -13.37 -16.80 21.72
CA PHE A 741 -12.65 -16.12 22.79
C PHE A 741 -11.71 -17.10 23.46
N LEU A 742 -10.45 -16.69 23.62
CA LEU A 742 -9.48 -17.38 24.46
C LEU A 742 -9.08 -16.44 25.59
N ARG A 743 -9.08 -16.97 26.83
CA ARG A 743 -8.74 -16.21 28.03
C ARG A 743 -7.65 -16.93 28.80
N LEU A 744 -6.53 -16.24 29.04
CA LEU A 744 -5.51 -16.63 29.99
C LEU A 744 -5.95 -16.16 31.38
N ASN A 745 -6.03 -17.06 32.35
CA ASN A 745 -6.37 -16.73 33.72
C ASN A 745 -5.19 -17.02 34.64
N PHE A 746 -4.51 -15.96 35.07
CA PHE A 746 -3.29 -15.96 35.88
C PHE A 746 -3.63 -16.00 37.37
N THR A 747 -2.94 -16.87 38.12
CA THR A 747 -3.09 -17.00 39.58
C THR A 747 -1.78 -16.81 40.34
N GLY A 748 -0.66 -16.59 39.65
CA GLY A 748 0.62 -16.31 40.27
C GLY A 748 1.72 -15.99 39.26
N ASN A 749 2.75 -15.29 39.72
CA ASN A 749 3.99 -14.99 38.99
C ASN A 749 5.08 -14.83 40.05
N ASP A 750 6.17 -15.61 39.97
CA ASP A 750 7.25 -15.59 40.96
C ASP A 750 8.30 -14.47 40.73
N GLY A 751 8.26 -13.81 39.56
CA GLY A 751 9.16 -12.73 39.19
C GLY A 751 8.59 -11.32 39.40
N TRP A 752 7.25 -11.19 39.49
CA TRP A 752 6.55 -9.92 39.68
C TRP A 752 5.12 -10.17 40.21
N PRO A 753 4.51 -9.32 41.05
CA PRO A 753 3.19 -9.57 41.63
C PRO A 753 2.01 -9.26 40.66
N ALA A 754 2.15 -9.52 39.36
CA ALA A 754 1.11 -9.31 38.35
C ALA A 754 1.23 -10.33 37.19
N GLY A 755 0.15 -10.54 36.45
CA GLY A 755 0.20 -11.26 35.17
C GLY A 755 0.80 -10.35 34.11
N GLN A 756 1.71 -10.89 33.30
CA GLN A 756 2.44 -10.13 32.28
C GLN A 756 2.52 -10.92 30.96
N VAL A 757 2.27 -10.29 29.82
CA VAL A 757 2.38 -10.92 28.49
C VAL A 757 2.77 -9.85 27.46
N SER A 758 3.83 -10.08 26.69
CA SER A 758 4.17 -9.24 25.52
C SER A 758 3.51 -9.73 24.24
N GLU A 759 3.37 -11.04 24.03
CA GLU A 759 2.56 -11.56 22.94
C GLU A 759 1.67 -12.72 23.39
N PHE A 760 0.39 -12.70 23.01
CA PHE A 760 -0.59 -13.76 23.14
C PHE A 760 -0.97 -14.22 21.73
N GLN A 761 -0.16 -15.15 21.21
CA GLN A 761 -0.31 -15.67 19.86
C GLN A 761 -1.15 -16.95 19.84
N VAL A 762 -2.01 -17.11 18.85
CA VAL A 762 -2.95 -18.23 18.73
C VAL A 762 -2.80 -18.87 17.35
N TYR A 763 -2.72 -20.19 17.28
CA TYR A 763 -2.50 -20.91 16.03
C TYR A 763 -3.46 -22.10 15.89
N SER A 764 -3.88 -22.38 14.67
CA SER A 764 -4.71 -23.54 14.32
C SER A 764 -3.93 -24.85 14.22
N SER A 765 -2.59 -24.80 14.15
CA SER A 765 -1.67 -25.94 14.06
C SER A 765 -0.46 -25.82 14.99
#